data_AF-A0A7C2TRP9-F1
#
_entry.id   AF-A0A7C2TRP9-F1
#
_cell.length_a   1.000
_cell.length_b   1.000
_cell.length_c   1.000
_cell.angle_alpha   90.00
_cell.angle_beta   90.00
_cell.angle_gamma   90.00
#
_symmetry.space_group_name_H-M   'P 1'
#
loop_
_entity.id
_entity.type
_entity.pdbx_description
1 polymer ?
#
loop_
_entity_poly.entity_id
_entity_poly.type
_entity_poly.pdbx_seq_one_letter_code
_entity_poly.pdbx_strand_id
1 'polypeptide(L)'
;MKRLWLVATGAFIVGTAVVFVSRGGLVRSDAVSSLSSPSRSLVRLDPRARPRVNFRALGEEVIFTQGAECSTETQFLGTAAWADGERRAWPQKLALGDFNGDGLADLLLFGSWDGRALLTMKIRRADERFCSGLTFDLGSGEIADGIVADVTGDGHADVVVAFAAAPLLELVIGDGQGGIADRRAIELEEPARAVAVGDVTGDGYADIALAFGAPARVVLLVGRRDGRFERASTLSLWEVADPIVLRIADLDRDGHGDLVLAHRGGILWAHGTVAGFLRPASLPIDSEPTDLVVEDFDLDGRMDVVLSDRAGNVQLFLGAARGGFVKREARFVGGPTSALAAGHFDADGHRDIAVALADRNRLVLLMGDGKGGFEEAFDMEVDDPVVAMLAARMNRDALDDLLIAERRQGGWLIAVTDAARIVVTTTADTIREDGRVSLREAILAANGVPPNRDVAGLPGAPEVIAFNIPESERRDGVFTIEVDGALGPLPRLVDGGTTIDGTTQPGWSGPPIIVLNGRRAGLADGLVITSSLNVIAGLVINGFEGSGVKIIVDPPESGTATGNIVRGCYIGTDPAGRESVGNGLYGVLITRNRTQANLIGGTAPTDRNVISGNRSNGIELDFPTFGNLILGNYIGTTADGLNALPNGGAGVFVSGARDNVIGGREPGAGNLISGNSGSGVQIVGIFGNHVQGNWIGTDATGRRALPNGGDGVTLIGGAHSNLIGGDAEAARNVISGNAQNGVRIADAFSNRIAGNIIGLDPAMTQAVPNGASGILVTAGARENLIGGLEPSSGNVIAGNSGDGITLARGA
;
A
#
# COMPACT_ATOMS: atom_id res chain seq x y z
N MET A 1 -54.34 9.54 -36.67
CA MET A 1 -55.70 9.01 -36.85
C MET A 1 -56.08 8.17 -35.63
N LYS A 2 -57.09 8.61 -34.85
CA LYS A 2 -58.11 7.87 -34.03
C LYS A 2 -57.63 6.68 -33.13
N ARG A 3 -57.87 6.53 -31.81
CA ARG A 3 -58.85 6.98 -30.76
C ARG A 3 -58.23 6.64 -29.35
N LEU A 4 -58.18 7.46 -28.29
CA LEU A 4 -59.16 7.79 -27.20
C LEU A 4 -59.97 6.59 -26.62
N TRP A 5 -60.12 6.30 -25.30
CA TRP A 5 -60.57 7.14 -24.15
C TRP A 5 -60.53 6.41 -22.75
N LEU A 6 -60.58 7.21 -21.65
CA LEU A 6 -61.13 7.05 -20.25
C LEU A 6 -60.52 6.02 -19.27
N VAL A 7 -59.96 6.33 -18.08
CA VAL A 7 -60.39 7.05 -16.82
C VAL A 7 -61.40 6.30 -15.94
N ALA A 8 -60.99 5.93 -14.71
CA ALA A 8 -61.82 5.95 -13.49
C ALA A 8 -60.98 5.90 -12.19
N THR A 9 -61.24 6.88 -11.33
CA THR A 9 -60.73 7.11 -9.95
C THR A 9 -61.66 6.45 -8.92
N GLY A 10 -61.16 6.12 -7.71
CA GLY A 10 -62.03 5.82 -6.57
C GLY A 10 -61.32 5.27 -5.32
N ALA A 11 -61.11 6.12 -4.33
CA ALA A 11 -60.70 5.78 -2.96
C ALA A 11 -61.93 5.44 -2.08
N PHE A 12 -61.77 4.65 -1.01
CA PHE A 12 -62.36 4.94 0.32
C PHE A 12 -61.83 4.00 1.43
N ILE A 13 -61.57 4.60 2.59
CA ILE A 13 -61.15 4.04 3.90
C ILE A 13 -62.38 3.59 4.69
N VAL A 14 -62.32 2.49 5.46
CA VAL A 14 -62.93 2.35 6.82
C VAL A 14 -62.17 1.27 7.60
N GLY A 15 -61.71 1.59 8.83
CA GLY A 15 -61.27 0.62 9.83
C GLY A 15 -62.36 0.33 10.86
N THR A 16 -62.25 -0.78 11.60
CA THR A 16 -62.59 -0.87 13.04
C THR A 16 -62.18 -2.21 13.65
N ALA A 17 -61.81 -2.13 14.93
CA ALA A 17 -61.21 -3.15 15.78
C ALA A 17 -62.18 -4.26 16.24
N VAL A 18 -61.61 -5.40 16.64
CA VAL A 18 -62.25 -6.32 17.60
C VAL A 18 -61.21 -6.75 18.65
N VAL A 19 -61.55 -6.53 19.92
CA VAL A 19 -60.87 -7.04 21.12
C VAL A 19 -61.60 -8.29 21.58
N PHE A 20 -60.88 -9.33 22.03
CA PHE A 20 -61.36 -10.29 23.02
C PHE A 20 -60.24 -10.75 23.96
N VAL A 21 -60.61 -10.98 25.22
CA VAL A 21 -59.74 -11.16 26.40
C VAL A 21 -59.79 -12.59 26.97
N SER A 22 -58.62 -13.04 27.45
CA SER A 22 -58.30 -14.04 28.52
C SER A 22 -58.35 -15.55 28.25
N ARG A 23 -57.27 -16.27 28.61
CA ARG A 23 -57.01 -16.87 29.94
C ARG A 23 -55.55 -17.33 30.06
N GLY A 24 -55.00 -17.22 31.27
CA GLY A 24 -53.56 -17.29 31.56
C GLY A 24 -52.92 -18.67 31.63
N GLY A 25 -51.59 -18.62 31.73
CA GLY A 25 -50.70 -19.72 32.06
C GLY A 25 -49.29 -19.17 32.19
N LEU A 26 -48.85 -18.91 33.43
CA LEU A 26 -47.49 -18.50 33.78
C LEU A 26 -46.50 -19.63 33.43
N VAL A 27 -45.55 -19.36 32.54
CA VAL A 27 -44.24 -20.01 32.53
C VAL A 27 -43.19 -18.94 32.30
N ARG A 28 -42.28 -18.79 33.27
CA ARG A 28 -41.09 -17.95 33.18
C ARG A 28 -40.21 -18.45 32.04
N SER A 29 -39.85 -17.57 31.11
CA SER A 29 -38.70 -17.77 30.23
C SER A 29 -37.88 -16.49 30.25
N ASP A 30 -36.61 -16.62 30.64
CA ASP A 30 -35.61 -15.57 30.61
C ASP A 30 -35.51 -14.97 29.20
N ALA A 31 -35.80 -13.67 29.10
CA ALA A 31 -35.69 -12.93 27.86
C ALA A 31 -34.22 -12.55 27.63
N VAL A 32 -33.50 -13.36 26.85
CA VAL A 32 -32.40 -12.86 26.03
C VAL A 32 -33.03 -12.26 24.79
N SER A 33 -33.03 -10.93 24.71
CA SER A 33 -33.51 -10.19 23.55
C SER A 33 -32.53 -10.38 22.37
N SER A 34 -32.87 -11.28 21.47
CA SER A 34 -32.28 -11.33 20.12
C SER A 34 -32.87 -10.20 19.28
N LEU A 35 -32.15 -9.09 19.15
CA LEU A 35 -32.34 -8.16 18.04
C LEU A 35 -31.56 -8.70 16.84
N SER A 36 -32.20 -9.54 16.03
CA SER A 36 -31.76 -9.80 14.66
C SER A 36 -32.69 -9.06 13.71
N SER A 37 -32.38 -7.79 13.46
CA SER A 37 -32.89 -7.08 12.29
C SER A 37 -32.20 -7.67 11.05
N PRO A 38 -32.91 -8.00 9.97
CA PRO A 38 -32.27 -8.46 8.75
C PRO A 38 -31.45 -7.31 8.17
N SER A 39 -30.15 -7.53 7.97
CA SER A 39 -29.22 -6.62 7.32
C SER A 39 -29.77 -6.19 5.95
N ARG A 40 -30.28 -4.96 5.84
CA ARG A 40 -30.47 -4.32 4.53
C ARG A 40 -29.09 -4.22 3.88
N SER A 41 -28.90 -4.71 2.66
CA SER A 41 -27.65 -4.41 1.95
C SER A 41 -27.65 -2.91 1.68
N LEU A 42 -26.65 -2.22 2.24
CA LEU A 42 -26.50 -0.76 2.23
C LEU A 42 -25.91 -0.27 0.90
N VAL A 43 -25.52 -1.19 0.03
CA VAL A 43 -25.03 -0.94 -1.33
C VAL A 43 -25.70 -1.91 -2.31
N ARG A 44 -26.07 -1.42 -3.50
CA ARG A 44 -26.59 -2.21 -4.62
C ARG A 44 -25.86 -1.83 -5.91
N LEU A 45 -25.19 -2.81 -6.51
CA LEU A 45 -24.51 -2.70 -7.80
C LEU A 45 -25.48 -2.97 -8.96
N ASP A 46 -25.21 -2.37 -10.13
CA ASP A 46 -25.91 -2.70 -11.37
C ASP A 46 -25.79 -4.22 -11.65
N PRO A 47 -26.90 -4.96 -11.85
CA PRO A 47 -26.89 -6.38 -12.23
C PRO A 47 -26.11 -6.71 -13.50
N ARG A 48 -25.72 -5.71 -14.30
CA ARG A 48 -24.85 -5.83 -15.47
C ARG A 48 -23.35 -5.83 -15.14
N ALA A 49 -22.96 -5.45 -13.93
CA ALA A 49 -21.62 -5.67 -13.39
C ALA A 49 -21.42 -7.20 -13.29
N ARG A 50 -20.99 -7.81 -14.39
CA ARG A 50 -20.56 -9.21 -14.41
C ARG A 50 -19.22 -9.28 -13.66
N PRO A 51 -18.90 -10.41 -13.01
CA PRO A 51 -18.69 -10.53 -11.56
C PRO A 51 -17.44 -9.82 -10.98
N ARG A 52 -16.74 -8.98 -11.73
CA ARG A 52 -15.42 -8.43 -11.36
C ARG A 52 -15.45 -7.36 -10.27
N VAL A 53 -16.57 -6.66 -10.08
CA VAL A 53 -16.69 -5.62 -9.05
C VAL A 53 -17.86 -5.95 -8.14
N ASN A 54 -17.57 -6.54 -6.99
CA ASN A 54 -18.56 -6.77 -5.93
C ASN A 54 -18.17 -5.98 -4.71
N PHE A 55 -19.02 -5.05 -4.28
CA PHE A 55 -18.86 -4.35 -3.02
C PHE A 55 -19.92 -4.84 -2.05
N ARG A 56 -19.47 -5.25 -0.88
CA ARG A 56 -20.29 -5.44 0.30
C ARG A 56 -20.06 -4.27 1.25
N ALA A 57 -21.12 -3.51 1.45
CA ALA A 57 -21.18 -2.50 2.48
C ALA A 57 -21.12 -3.13 3.88
N LEU A 58 -20.15 -2.71 4.68
CA LEU A 58 -20.11 -2.95 6.11
C LEU A 58 -20.59 -1.69 6.83
N GLY A 59 -21.67 -1.82 7.60
CA GLY A 59 -22.17 -0.73 8.44
C GLY A 59 -21.33 -0.57 9.71
N GLU A 60 -21.50 0.56 10.40
CA GLU A 60 -20.75 0.90 11.63
C GLU A 60 -20.69 -0.25 12.65
N GLU A 61 -21.81 -0.95 12.85
CA GLU A 61 -21.94 -2.02 13.85
C GLU A 61 -21.04 -3.24 13.54
N VAL A 62 -20.75 -3.51 12.27
CA VAL A 62 -19.96 -4.69 11.85
C VAL A 62 -18.47 -4.36 11.84
N ILE A 63 -18.11 -3.14 11.47
CA ILE A 63 -16.72 -2.68 11.37
C ILE A 63 -16.15 -2.31 12.76
N PHE A 64 -16.97 -1.67 13.61
CA PHE A 64 -16.51 -0.97 14.81
C PHE A 64 -16.92 -1.68 16.12
N THR A 65 -17.03 -3.02 16.12
CA THR A 65 -17.40 -3.77 17.33
C THR A 65 -16.33 -3.62 18.42
N GLN A 66 -16.77 -3.16 19.61
CA GLN A 66 -15.92 -2.91 20.78
C GLN A 66 -15.27 -4.21 21.30
N GLY A 67 -13.95 -4.30 21.21
CA GLY A 67 -13.14 -5.28 21.95
C GLY A 67 -12.37 -4.58 23.07
N ALA A 68 -12.49 -5.08 24.30
CA ALA A 68 -11.90 -4.54 25.53
C ALA A 68 -10.35 -4.59 25.60
N GLU A 69 -9.67 -4.80 24.47
CA GLU A 69 -8.22 -5.07 24.40
C GLU A 69 -7.45 -4.08 23.50
N CYS A 70 -8.07 -2.98 23.06
CA CYS A 70 -7.31 -1.83 22.58
C CYS A 70 -6.70 -1.14 23.81
N SER A 71 -5.38 -0.99 23.86
CA SER A 71 -4.65 -0.57 25.06
C SER A 71 -5.23 0.71 25.66
N THR A 72 -5.47 0.68 26.97
CA THR A 72 -5.92 1.85 27.76
C THR A 72 -4.78 2.84 28.06
N GLU A 73 -3.60 2.65 27.47
CA GLU A 73 -2.39 3.42 27.71
C GLU A 73 -2.10 4.36 26.54
N THR A 74 -2.95 5.37 26.36
CA THR A 74 -2.62 6.53 25.52
C THR A 74 -2.38 7.71 26.46
N GLN A 75 -1.16 8.24 26.52
CA GLN A 75 -0.86 9.43 27.33
C GLN A 75 -1.20 10.68 26.52
N PHE A 76 -2.28 11.36 26.90
CA PHE A 76 -2.74 12.58 26.23
C PHE A 76 -2.21 13.84 26.93
N LEU A 77 -1.54 14.73 26.19
CA LEU A 77 -1.22 16.06 26.70
C LEU A 77 -2.41 17.02 26.50
N GLY A 78 -3.03 17.43 27.62
CA GLY A 78 -3.61 18.77 27.75
C GLY A 78 -4.93 19.11 27.02
N THR A 79 -5.56 18.20 26.27
CA THR A 79 -6.91 18.44 25.70
C THR A 79 -7.92 17.41 26.17
N ALA A 80 -9.19 17.84 26.27
CA ALA A 80 -10.31 17.01 26.64
C ALA A 80 -10.61 16.00 25.52
N ALA A 81 -9.81 14.94 25.41
CA ALA A 81 -10.27 13.71 24.78
C ALA A 81 -11.59 13.34 25.47
N TRP A 82 -12.68 13.33 24.72
CA TRP A 82 -13.96 12.92 25.28
C TRP A 82 -13.94 11.40 25.38
N ALA A 83 -13.56 10.90 26.55
CA ALA A 83 -13.44 9.48 26.85
C ALA A 83 -14.80 8.72 26.78
N ASP A 84 -15.92 9.44 26.76
CA ASP A 84 -17.27 8.87 26.74
C ASP A 84 -17.98 9.11 25.38
N GLY A 85 -17.67 8.25 24.40
CA GLY A 85 -18.51 8.00 23.23
C GLY A 85 -18.14 8.80 21.97
N GLU A 86 -18.12 8.10 20.83
CA GLU A 86 -18.01 8.70 19.50
C GLU A 86 -19.10 9.75 19.33
N ARG A 87 -18.72 11.02 19.42
CA ARG A 87 -19.62 12.09 19.01
C ARG A 87 -19.68 12.04 17.49
N ARG A 88 -20.80 11.53 17.00
CA ARG A 88 -21.12 11.43 15.59
C ARG A 88 -20.98 12.82 14.96
N ALA A 89 -19.87 13.05 14.28
CA ALA A 89 -19.60 14.28 13.55
C ALA A 89 -20.37 14.26 12.22
N TRP A 90 -20.59 15.44 11.66
CA TRP A 90 -20.86 15.58 10.24
C TRP A 90 -19.52 15.42 9.52
N PRO A 91 -19.33 14.35 8.74
CA PRO A 91 -18.05 14.10 8.10
C PRO A 91 -17.80 15.18 7.03
N GLN A 92 -16.54 15.54 6.87
CA GLN A 92 -16.08 16.53 5.88
C GLN A 92 -14.95 15.96 5.02
N LYS A 93 -14.04 15.18 5.61
CA LYS A 93 -12.93 14.57 4.89
C LYS A 93 -12.48 13.26 5.55
N LEU A 94 -11.89 12.36 4.76
CA LEU A 94 -11.27 11.12 5.20
C LEU A 94 -9.76 11.15 4.92
N ALA A 95 -8.98 10.47 5.74
CA ALA A 95 -7.57 10.21 5.51
C ALA A 95 -7.15 8.87 6.13
N LEU A 96 -5.98 8.39 5.73
CA LEU A 96 -5.35 7.20 6.26
C LEU A 96 -3.92 7.51 6.70
N GLY A 97 -3.46 6.81 7.73
CA GLY A 97 -2.05 6.83 8.15
C GLY A 97 -1.83 5.88 9.32
N ASP A 98 -0.61 5.38 9.49
CA ASP A 98 -0.24 4.50 10.60
C ASP A 98 0.10 5.33 11.84
N PHE A 99 -0.89 5.51 12.74
CA PHE A 99 -0.74 6.34 13.95
C PHE A 99 -0.15 5.57 15.13
N ASN A 100 -0.19 4.24 15.09
CA ASN A 100 0.31 3.38 16.16
C ASN A 100 1.59 2.61 15.81
N GLY A 101 2.15 2.86 14.63
CA GLY A 101 3.41 2.28 14.15
C GLY A 101 3.34 0.77 13.91
N ASP A 102 2.15 0.20 13.72
CA ASP A 102 1.99 -1.24 13.54
C ASP A 102 2.09 -1.71 12.08
N GLY A 103 2.29 -0.75 11.15
CA GLY A 103 2.40 -0.95 9.72
C GLY A 103 1.06 -1.06 9.00
N LEU A 104 -0.07 -0.92 9.71
CA LEU A 104 -1.41 -0.89 9.12
C LEU A 104 -1.91 0.56 9.10
N ALA A 105 -2.46 0.99 7.96
CA ALA A 105 -3.07 2.30 7.88
C ALA A 105 -4.34 2.36 8.76
N ASP A 106 -4.35 3.33 9.68
CA ASP A 106 -5.49 3.68 10.53
C ASP A 106 -6.42 4.68 9.81
N LEU A 107 -7.69 4.68 10.21
CA LEU A 107 -8.71 5.55 9.62
C LEU A 107 -8.85 6.87 10.39
N LEU A 108 -8.70 7.98 9.68
CA LEU A 108 -8.92 9.32 10.20
C LEU A 108 -10.12 9.98 9.52
N LEU A 109 -10.97 10.57 10.35
CA LEU A 109 -12.16 11.29 9.95
C LEU A 109 -12.10 12.72 10.46
N PHE A 110 -12.17 13.66 9.54
CA PHE A 110 -12.38 15.07 9.82
C PHE A 110 -13.87 15.39 9.72
N GLY A 111 -14.39 16.11 10.70
CA GLY A 111 -15.78 16.52 10.69
C GLY A 111 -16.08 17.68 11.61
N SER A 112 -17.36 18.02 11.70
CA SER A 112 -17.84 19.05 12.60
C SER A 112 -19.03 18.60 13.45
N TRP A 113 -19.11 19.14 14.66
CA TRP A 113 -20.24 18.92 15.55
C TRP A 113 -20.44 20.16 16.42
N ASP A 114 -21.65 20.72 16.40
CA ASP A 114 -22.02 21.92 17.20
C ASP A 114 -21.04 23.10 17.02
N GLY A 115 -20.62 23.34 15.77
CA GLY A 115 -19.68 24.42 15.41
C GLY A 115 -18.23 24.17 15.86
N ARG A 116 -17.89 22.95 16.28
CA ARG A 116 -16.52 22.52 16.58
C ARG A 116 -15.96 21.61 15.51
N ALA A 117 -14.68 21.76 15.23
CA ALA A 117 -13.91 20.89 14.37
C ALA A 117 -13.45 19.67 15.17
N LEU A 118 -13.70 18.48 14.62
CA LEU A 118 -13.38 17.20 15.25
C LEU A 118 -12.49 16.37 14.33
N LEU A 119 -11.52 15.69 14.94
CA LEU A 119 -10.75 14.62 14.33
C LEU A 119 -11.10 13.32 15.04
N THR A 120 -11.65 12.33 14.34
CA THR A 120 -11.89 10.99 14.89
C THR A 120 -10.91 10.01 14.26
N MET A 121 -10.14 9.32 15.10
CA MET A 121 -9.15 8.33 14.71
C MET A 121 -9.62 6.93 15.09
N LYS A 122 -9.40 5.97 14.21
CA LYS A 122 -9.84 4.58 14.30
C LYS A 122 -8.65 3.68 14.00
N ILE A 123 -8.08 3.09 15.04
CA ILE A 123 -6.93 2.21 14.91
C ILE A 123 -7.34 0.89 14.25
N ARG A 124 -6.66 0.51 13.17
CA ARG A 124 -6.85 -0.77 12.48
C ARG A 124 -6.10 -1.87 13.22
N ARG A 125 -6.65 -3.08 13.18
CA ARG A 125 -6.03 -4.26 13.77
C ARG A 125 -5.60 -5.24 12.69
N ALA A 126 -4.64 -6.10 13.02
CA ALA A 126 -4.20 -7.19 12.15
C ALA A 126 -5.31 -8.17 11.74
N ASP A 127 -6.43 -8.23 12.47
CA ASP A 127 -7.62 -9.02 12.12
C ASP A 127 -8.64 -8.25 11.25
N GLU A 128 -8.23 -7.14 10.63
CA GLU A 128 -9.02 -6.26 9.75
C GLU A 128 -10.15 -5.48 10.46
N ARG A 129 -10.28 -5.62 11.77
CA ARG A 129 -11.24 -4.85 12.57
C ARG A 129 -10.65 -3.54 13.05
N PHE A 130 -11.51 -2.60 13.42
CA PHE A 130 -11.12 -1.32 13.98
C PHE A 130 -11.42 -1.24 15.48
N CYS A 131 -10.53 -0.60 16.23
CA CYS A 131 -10.78 -0.19 17.60
C CYS A 131 -11.95 0.83 17.68
N SER A 132 -12.48 1.03 18.90
CA SER A 132 -13.38 2.16 19.16
C SER A 132 -12.67 3.47 18.82
N GLY A 133 -13.39 4.41 18.21
CA GLY A 133 -12.77 5.66 17.75
C GLY A 133 -12.39 6.58 18.90
N LEU A 134 -11.25 7.24 18.75
CA LEU A 134 -10.81 8.36 19.60
C LEU A 134 -11.16 9.66 18.89
N THR A 135 -11.96 10.52 19.51
CA THR A 135 -12.32 11.83 18.96
C THR A 135 -11.59 12.96 19.69
N PHE A 136 -10.85 13.75 18.93
CA PHE A 136 -10.13 14.94 19.34
C PHE A 136 -10.90 16.20 18.94
N ASP A 137 -11.04 17.12 19.89
CA ASP A 137 -11.59 18.45 19.67
C ASP A 137 -10.46 19.40 19.23
N LEU A 138 -10.55 19.86 17.99
CA LEU A 138 -9.62 20.81 17.38
C LEU A 138 -10.02 22.26 17.66
N GLY A 139 -11.17 22.49 18.30
CA GLY A 139 -11.66 23.81 18.69
C GLY A 139 -12.83 24.30 17.84
N SER A 140 -13.12 25.59 17.94
CA SER A 140 -14.25 26.21 17.21
C SER A 140 -13.93 26.39 15.74
N GLY A 141 -14.86 26.03 14.87
CA GLY A 141 -14.77 26.26 13.43
C GLY A 141 -15.14 25.04 12.61
N GLU A 142 -15.02 25.19 11.30
CA GLU A 142 -15.14 24.12 10.32
C GLU A 142 -13.78 23.89 9.66
N ILE A 143 -13.52 22.65 9.30
CA ILE A 143 -12.29 22.26 8.61
C ILE A 143 -12.45 22.62 7.13
N ALA A 144 -11.49 23.36 6.59
CA ALA A 144 -11.39 23.61 5.15
C ALA A 144 -10.76 22.39 4.46
N ASP A 145 -9.65 21.93 5.03
CA ASP A 145 -8.88 20.81 4.50
C ASP A 145 -8.05 20.15 5.60
N GLY A 146 -7.73 18.87 5.41
CA GLY A 146 -6.95 18.07 6.34
C GLY A 146 -6.13 17.00 5.60
N ILE A 147 -4.90 16.76 6.02
CA ILE A 147 -4.01 15.76 5.42
C ILE A 147 -3.18 15.05 6.48
N VAL A 148 -2.85 13.80 6.22
CA VAL A 148 -2.02 12.96 7.07
C VAL A 148 -0.72 12.67 6.36
N ALA A 149 0.40 12.89 7.03
CA ALA A 149 1.75 12.61 6.55
C ALA A 149 2.73 12.66 7.74
N ASP A 150 3.88 12.02 7.65
CA ASP A 150 4.99 12.25 8.59
C ASP A 150 5.63 13.62 8.26
N VAL A 151 5.17 14.69 8.93
CA VAL A 151 5.64 16.04 8.66
C VAL A 151 6.83 16.43 9.52
N THR A 152 7.13 15.65 10.56
CA THR A 152 8.27 15.86 11.43
C THR A 152 9.51 15.05 11.03
N GLY A 153 9.34 14.01 10.21
CA GLY A 153 10.39 13.08 9.80
C GLY A 153 10.75 12.08 10.90
N ASP A 154 9.85 11.85 11.87
CA ASP A 154 10.08 10.94 13.00
C ASP A 154 9.58 9.50 12.73
N GLY A 155 9.00 9.27 11.56
CA GLY A 155 8.45 7.99 11.14
C GLY A 155 7.03 7.75 11.65
N HIS A 156 6.36 8.75 12.23
CA HIS A 156 4.98 8.62 12.71
C HIS A 156 4.03 9.46 11.87
N ALA A 157 2.78 9.00 11.74
CA ALA A 157 1.77 9.78 11.05
C ALA A 157 1.40 11.04 11.86
N ASP A 158 1.50 12.20 11.21
CA ASP A 158 1.03 13.49 11.74
C ASP A 158 -0.18 13.98 10.97
N VAL A 159 -0.91 14.95 11.52
CA VAL A 159 -2.08 15.58 10.88
C VAL A 159 -1.86 17.07 10.69
N VAL A 160 -2.10 17.56 9.48
CA VAL A 160 -2.13 18.99 9.15
C VAL A 160 -3.55 19.41 8.84
N VAL A 161 -4.06 20.44 9.53
CA VAL A 161 -5.46 20.90 9.43
C VAL A 161 -5.52 22.39 9.14
N ALA A 162 -6.25 22.79 8.10
CA ALA A 162 -6.62 24.16 7.82
C ALA A 162 -8.11 24.41 8.12
N PHE A 163 -8.42 25.58 8.66
CA PHE A 163 -9.78 25.96 9.04
C PHE A 163 -10.43 26.90 8.03
N ALA A 164 -11.73 26.74 7.79
CA ALA A 164 -12.47 27.49 6.77
C ALA A 164 -12.63 28.99 7.05
N ALA A 165 -12.64 29.38 8.33
CA ALA A 165 -12.83 30.76 8.76
C ALA A 165 -11.69 31.32 9.61
N ALA A 166 -10.90 30.45 10.25
CA ALA A 166 -9.77 30.89 11.08
C ALA A 166 -8.48 30.92 10.22
N PRO A 167 -7.68 32.00 10.28
CA PRO A 167 -6.39 32.07 9.60
C PRO A 167 -5.33 31.29 10.39
N LEU A 168 -5.54 29.98 10.49
CA LEU A 168 -4.76 29.09 11.32
C LEU A 168 -4.52 27.78 10.58
N LEU A 169 -3.27 27.31 10.65
CA LEU A 169 -2.90 25.94 10.35
C LEU A 169 -2.56 25.23 11.66
N GLU A 170 -3.12 24.06 11.88
CA GLU A 170 -2.82 23.23 13.04
C GLU A 170 -2.08 21.96 12.64
N LEU A 171 -0.98 21.68 13.34
CA LEU A 171 -0.20 20.45 13.23
C LEU A 171 -0.45 19.61 14.49
N VAL A 172 -0.98 18.42 14.32
CA VAL A 172 -1.16 17.42 15.38
C VAL A 172 -0.11 16.34 15.15
N ILE A 173 0.88 16.27 16.03
CA ILE A 173 2.02 15.37 15.89
C ILE A 173 1.69 14.04 16.56
N GLY A 174 1.81 12.94 15.82
CA GLY A 174 1.56 11.60 16.33
C GLY A 174 2.64 11.17 17.33
N ASP A 175 2.30 10.31 18.29
CA ASP A 175 3.29 9.68 19.17
C ASP A 175 3.74 8.29 18.67
N GLY A 176 3.20 7.85 17.53
CA GLY A 176 3.46 6.53 16.97
C GLY A 176 2.89 5.38 17.79
N GLN A 177 2.01 5.63 18.76
CA GLN A 177 1.36 4.64 19.63
C GLN A 177 -0.18 4.81 19.63
N GLY A 178 -0.72 5.54 18.66
CA GLY A 178 -2.15 5.86 18.55
C GLY A 178 -2.57 7.04 19.43
N GLY A 179 -1.65 7.90 19.83
CA GLY A 179 -1.88 9.14 20.57
C GLY A 179 -1.30 10.38 19.88
N ILE A 180 -1.22 11.47 20.64
CA ILE A 180 -0.73 12.78 20.17
C ILE A 180 0.47 13.18 21.04
N ALA A 181 1.64 13.34 20.42
CA ALA A 181 2.85 13.80 21.07
C ALA A 181 2.87 15.32 21.28
N ASP A 182 2.40 16.10 20.30
CA ASP A 182 2.45 17.57 20.32
C ASP A 182 1.33 18.20 19.47
N ARG A 183 0.97 19.45 19.77
CA ARG A 183 0.04 20.26 18.96
C ARG A 183 0.64 21.63 18.71
N ARG A 184 0.78 22.02 17.43
CA ARG A 184 1.37 23.29 17.02
C ARG A 184 0.40 24.09 16.19
N ALA A 185 0.24 25.36 16.56
CA ALA A 185 -0.52 26.35 15.82
C ALA A 185 0.44 27.22 15.00
N ILE A 186 0.19 27.33 13.69
CA ILE A 186 0.88 28.25 12.80
C ILE A 186 -0.14 29.30 12.35
N GLU A 187 0.03 30.53 12.82
CA GLU A 187 -0.81 31.65 12.40
C GLU A 187 -0.59 31.98 10.92
N LEU A 188 -1.69 32.13 10.19
CA LEU A 188 -1.70 32.51 8.78
C LEU A 188 -2.14 33.97 8.64
N GLU A 189 -1.86 34.56 7.48
CA GLU A 189 -2.38 35.90 7.15
C GLU A 189 -3.89 35.87 6.88
N GLU A 190 -4.39 34.74 6.37
CA GLU A 190 -5.78 34.52 5.98
C GLU A 190 -6.09 33.00 6.00
N PRO A 191 -7.38 32.59 5.95
CA PRO A 191 -7.73 31.17 5.91
C PRO A 191 -7.25 30.50 4.62
N ALA A 192 -6.47 29.42 4.76
CA ALA A 192 -6.10 28.56 3.64
C ALA A 192 -7.31 27.75 3.16
N ARG A 193 -7.42 27.53 1.86
CA ARG A 193 -8.52 26.78 1.23
C ARG A 193 -8.18 25.32 0.97
N ALA A 194 -6.92 25.03 0.70
CA ALA A 194 -6.43 23.68 0.47
C ALA A 194 -5.00 23.56 0.98
N VAL A 195 -4.62 22.36 1.40
CA VAL A 195 -3.31 22.00 1.92
C VAL A 195 -2.80 20.77 1.18
N ALA A 196 -1.51 20.75 0.88
CA ALA A 196 -0.82 19.56 0.39
C ALA A 196 0.55 19.43 1.06
N VAL A 197 1.02 18.20 1.20
CA VAL A 197 2.32 17.86 1.79
C VAL A 197 3.13 17.09 0.76
N GLY A 198 4.43 17.39 0.66
CA GLY A 198 5.39 16.66 -0.16
C GLY A 198 6.76 17.32 -0.16
N ASP A 199 7.80 16.60 -0.57
CA ASP A 199 9.18 17.12 -0.63
C ASP A 199 9.39 17.97 -1.89
N VAL A 200 8.97 19.24 -1.85
CA VAL A 200 9.05 20.16 -2.99
C VAL A 200 10.49 20.59 -3.23
N THR A 201 11.29 20.70 -2.17
CA THR A 201 12.67 21.16 -2.25
C THR A 201 13.68 20.07 -2.60
N GLY A 202 13.29 18.80 -2.56
CA GLY A 202 14.14 17.63 -2.81
C GLY A 202 15.17 17.39 -1.70
N ASP A 203 14.90 17.89 -0.49
CA ASP A 203 15.82 17.82 0.64
C ASP A 203 15.54 16.62 1.58
N GLY A 204 14.50 15.86 1.27
CA GLY A 204 14.08 14.66 1.99
C GLY A 204 13.17 14.93 3.19
N TYR A 205 12.79 16.19 3.45
CA TYR A 205 11.82 16.55 4.48
C TYR A 205 10.46 16.92 3.84
N ALA A 206 9.39 16.70 4.59
CA ALA A 206 8.06 17.08 4.13
C ALA A 206 7.91 18.60 4.11
N ASP A 207 7.51 19.18 2.98
CA ASP A 207 7.10 20.58 2.87
C ASP A 207 5.57 20.69 2.87
N ILE A 208 5.05 21.85 3.28
CA ILE A 208 3.61 22.15 3.28
C ILE A 208 3.32 23.26 2.26
N ALA A 209 2.45 22.97 1.28
CA ALA A 209 1.91 23.94 0.36
C ALA A 209 0.49 24.36 0.78
N LEU A 210 0.26 25.69 0.86
CA LEU A 210 -1.02 26.29 1.27
C LEU A 210 -1.60 27.14 0.15
N ALA A 211 -2.82 26.85 -0.29
CA ALA A 211 -3.51 27.64 -1.30
C ALA A 211 -4.50 28.65 -0.69
N PHE A 212 -4.47 29.89 -1.19
CA PHE A 212 -5.32 31.00 -0.75
C PHE A 212 -6.09 31.59 -1.93
N GLY A 213 -7.24 32.23 -1.67
CA GLY A 213 -8.17 32.67 -2.72
C GLY A 213 -8.19 34.16 -3.06
N ALA A 214 -7.75 35.06 -2.16
CA ALA A 214 -7.94 36.51 -2.34
C ALA A 214 -6.78 37.37 -1.78
N PRO A 215 -5.67 37.58 -2.53
CA PRO A 215 -5.43 37.15 -3.91
C PRO A 215 -5.10 35.66 -4.01
N ALA A 216 -5.40 35.05 -5.16
CA ALA A 216 -5.04 33.67 -5.41
C ALA A 216 -3.51 33.48 -5.38
N ARG A 217 -3.03 32.63 -4.48
CA ARG A 217 -1.61 32.34 -4.29
C ARG A 217 -1.40 30.99 -3.62
N VAL A 218 -0.22 30.41 -3.82
CA VAL A 218 0.27 29.26 -3.06
C VAL A 218 1.48 29.70 -2.24
N VAL A 219 1.47 29.43 -0.95
CA VAL A 219 2.62 29.65 -0.05
C VAL A 219 3.25 28.31 0.27
N LEU A 220 4.56 28.20 0.10
CA LEU A 220 5.34 27.03 0.50
C LEU A 220 5.98 27.28 1.86
N LEU A 221 5.71 26.38 2.80
CA LEU A 221 6.40 26.26 4.07
C LEU A 221 7.35 25.06 3.98
N VAL A 222 8.65 25.32 4.02
CA VAL A 222 9.66 24.26 3.90
C VAL A 222 9.89 23.62 5.25
N GLY A 223 9.89 22.28 5.25
CA GLY A 223 10.17 21.46 6.42
C GLY A 223 11.64 21.53 6.81
N ARG A 224 11.90 21.39 8.10
CA ARG A 224 13.25 21.31 8.67
C ARG A 224 13.37 20.04 9.48
N ARG A 225 14.61 19.59 9.67
CA ARG A 225 14.93 18.39 10.47
C ARG A 225 14.37 18.42 11.90
N ASP A 226 14.13 19.59 12.48
CA ASP A 226 13.57 19.73 13.82
C ASP A 226 12.02 19.76 13.82
N GLY A 227 11.39 19.41 12.70
CA GLY A 227 9.94 19.41 12.51
C GLY A 227 9.33 20.82 12.49
N ARG A 228 10.16 21.86 12.28
CA ARG A 228 9.69 23.24 12.12
C ARG A 228 9.51 23.59 10.65
N PHE A 229 8.64 24.55 10.42
CA PHE A 229 8.29 25.03 9.10
C PHE A 229 8.66 26.50 8.94
N GLU A 230 9.29 26.82 7.81
CA GLU A 230 9.66 28.19 7.46
C GLU A 230 9.08 28.58 6.11
N ARG A 231 8.54 29.78 6.00
CA ARG A 231 8.04 30.28 4.70
C ARG A 231 9.21 30.45 3.74
N ALA A 232 9.20 29.69 2.65
CA ALA A 232 10.26 29.73 1.65
C ALA A 232 9.88 30.55 0.42
N SER A 233 8.68 30.32 -0.13
CA SER A 233 8.27 30.95 -1.38
C SER A 233 6.78 31.29 -1.42
N THR A 234 6.40 32.12 -2.39
CA THR A 234 4.99 32.45 -2.66
C THR A 234 4.79 32.52 -4.16
N LEU A 235 4.01 31.59 -4.68
CA LEU A 235 3.59 31.57 -6.06
C LEU A 235 2.29 32.37 -6.20
N SER A 236 2.35 33.50 -6.91
CA SER A 236 1.16 34.31 -7.16
C SER A 236 0.41 33.80 -8.40
N LEU A 237 -0.91 33.69 -8.31
CA LEU A 237 -1.77 33.11 -9.35
C LEU A 237 -2.72 34.17 -9.93
N TRP A 238 -2.16 35.22 -10.53
CA TRP A 238 -2.89 36.45 -10.89
C TRP A 238 -4.08 36.25 -11.86
N GLU A 239 -4.14 35.13 -12.57
CA GLU A 239 -5.19 34.78 -13.53
C GLU A 239 -6.17 33.71 -13.01
N VAL A 240 -5.99 33.27 -11.76
CA VAL A 240 -6.74 32.18 -11.16
C VAL A 240 -7.74 32.73 -10.16
N ALA A 241 -8.99 32.28 -10.26
CA ALA A 241 -10.01 32.50 -9.25
C ALA A 241 -10.19 31.23 -8.41
N ASP A 242 -10.14 31.38 -7.09
CA ASP A 242 -10.50 30.42 -6.05
C ASP A 242 -9.92 28.99 -6.19
N PRO A 243 -8.85 28.65 -5.43
CA PRO A 243 -8.35 27.28 -5.36
C PRO A 243 -9.40 26.35 -4.73
N ILE A 244 -9.46 25.11 -5.24
CA ILE A 244 -10.41 24.09 -4.79
C ILE A 244 -9.65 22.90 -4.19
N VAL A 245 -8.76 22.27 -4.96
CA VAL A 245 -8.01 21.09 -4.53
C VAL A 245 -6.55 21.21 -4.90
N LEU A 246 -5.66 20.93 -3.95
CA LEU A 246 -4.21 20.98 -4.07
C LEU A 246 -3.58 19.59 -3.88
N ARG A 247 -2.60 19.24 -4.72
CA ARG A 247 -1.78 18.04 -4.59
C ARG A 247 -0.31 18.36 -4.88
N ILE A 248 0.58 17.56 -4.28
CA ILE A 248 2.01 17.53 -4.60
C ILE A 248 2.35 16.14 -5.14
N ALA A 249 3.02 16.07 -6.28
CA ALA A 249 3.53 14.83 -6.88
C ALA A 249 4.69 15.16 -7.81
N ASP A 250 5.67 14.27 -7.94
CA ASP A 250 6.79 14.44 -8.89
C ASP A 250 6.30 14.10 -10.32
N LEU A 251 6.01 15.12 -11.14
CA LEU A 251 5.39 14.97 -12.45
C LEU A 251 6.42 14.74 -13.57
N ASP A 252 7.66 15.19 -13.38
CA ASP A 252 8.74 15.05 -14.35
C ASP A 252 9.86 14.09 -13.95
N ARG A 253 9.74 13.48 -12.75
CA ARG A 253 10.65 12.50 -12.16
C ARG A 253 12.04 13.08 -11.87
N ASP A 254 12.12 14.35 -11.51
CA ASP A 254 13.36 15.01 -11.15
C ASP A 254 13.72 14.87 -9.65
N GLY A 255 12.83 14.28 -8.86
CA GLY A 255 12.99 14.09 -7.42
C GLY A 255 12.45 15.24 -6.56
N HIS A 256 11.86 16.26 -7.18
CA HIS A 256 11.15 17.33 -6.50
C HIS A 256 9.63 17.13 -6.60
N GLY A 257 8.91 17.45 -5.53
CA GLY A 257 7.46 17.49 -5.54
C GLY A 257 6.93 18.68 -6.35
N ASP A 258 6.19 18.40 -7.43
CA ASP A 258 5.54 19.41 -8.24
C ASP A 258 4.11 19.69 -7.76
N LEU A 259 3.64 20.90 -8.04
CA LEU A 259 2.29 21.36 -7.72
C LEU A 259 1.27 20.92 -8.76
N VAL A 260 0.11 20.42 -8.33
CA VAL A 260 -1.12 20.35 -9.12
C VAL A 260 -2.26 21.01 -8.36
N LEU A 261 -2.93 21.99 -8.97
CA LEU A 261 -4.02 22.74 -8.36
C LEU A 261 -5.22 22.82 -9.31
N ALA A 262 -6.37 22.31 -8.86
CA ALA A 262 -7.66 22.62 -9.47
C ALA A 262 -8.23 23.92 -8.88
N HIS A 263 -8.78 24.75 -9.74
CA HIS A 263 -9.36 26.05 -9.41
C HIS A 263 -10.62 26.31 -10.26
N ARG A 264 -11.41 27.33 -9.92
CA ARG A 264 -12.73 27.56 -10.58
C ARG A 264 -12.69 27.60 -12.12
N GLY A 265 -11.58 28.00 -12.71
CA GLY A 265 -11.42 28.17 -14.17
C GLY A 265 -10.61 27.09 -14.89
N GLY A 266 -10.07 26.09 -14.18
CA GLY A 266 -9.06 25.23 -14.78
C GLY A 266 -8.30 24.34 -13.81
N ILE A 267 -7.27 23.72 -14.38
CA ILE A 267 -6.18 23.07 -13.66
C ILE A 267 -4.89 23.81 -13.96
N LEU A 268 -4.03 23.95 -12.96
CA LEU A 268 -2.67 24.45 -13.14
C LEU A 268 -1.66 23.52 -12.48
N TRP A 269 -0.42 23.56 -12.96
CA TRP A 269 0.69 22.83 -12.37
C TRP A 269 1.98 23.64 -12.45
N ALA A 270 2.90 23.38 -11.52
CA ALA A 270 4.18 24.06 -11.45
C ALA A 270 5.26 23.12 -10.91
N HIS A 271 6.43 23.13 -11.56
CA HIS A 271 7.56 22.32 -11.14
C HIS A 271 8.11 22.77 -9.79
N GLY A 272 8.41 21.80 -8.92
CA GLY A 272 9.15 21.97 -7.69
C GLY A 272 10.63 22.21 -7.95
N THR A 273 11.28 22.89 -7.02
CA THR A 273 12.72 23.13 -7.01
C THR A 273 13.14 23.38 -5.57
N VAL A 274 14.46 23.37 -5.32
CA VAL A 274 15.04 23.81 -4.04
C VAL A 274 14.58 25.22 -3.58
N ALA A 275 14.14 26.09 -4.50
CA ALA A 275 13.66 27.44 -4.20
C ALA A 275 12.13 27.55 -4.11
N GLY A 276 11.41 26.44 -4.23
CA GLY A 276 9.95 26.37 -4.36
C GLY A 276 9.50 26.20 -5.81
N PHE A 277 8.38 26.80 -6.19
CA PHE A 277 7.73 26.52 -7.47
C PHE A 277 8.20 27.42 -8.62
N LEU A 278 8.37 26.83 -9.81
CA LEU A 278 8.53 27.55 -11.06
C LEU A 278 7.21 28.19 -11.52
N ARG A 279 7.27 28.95 -12.62
CA ARG A 279 6.07 29.57 -13.20
C ARG A 279 5.08 28.49 -13.64
N PRO A 280 3.80 28.57 -13.25
CA PRO A 280 2.82 27.55 -13.57
C PRO A 280 2.42 27.57 -15.04
N ALA A 281 2.06 26.40 -15.54
CA ALA A 281 1.23 26.24 -16.73
C ALA A 281 -0.22 25.96 -16.29
N SER A 282 -1.19 26.24 -17.16
CA SER A 282 -2.60 26.00 -16.88
C SER A 282 -3.36 25.52 -18.11
N LEU A 283 -4.45 24.81 -17.87
CA LEU A 283 -5.43 24.40 -18.87
C LEU A 283 -6.84 24.81 -18.40
N PRO A 284 -7.60 25.53 -19.24
CA PRO A 284 -8.97 25.89 -18.90
C PRO A 284 -9.87 24.65 -18.94
N ILE A 285 -10.89 24.64 -18.10
CA ILE A 285 -11.97 23.67 -18.16
C ILE A 285 -13.34 24.37 -18.16
N ASP A 286 -14.34 23.72 -18.73
CA ASP A 286 -15.63 24.34 -19.03
C ASP A 286 -16.58 24.44 -17.82
N SER A 287 -16.24 23.81 -16.69
CA SER A 287 -17.07 23.80 -15.47
C SER A 287 -16.20 23.76 -14.21
N GLU A 288 -16.72 24.26 -13.09
CA GLU A 288 -15.99 24.35 -11.82
C GLU A 288 -15.59 22.95 -11.32
N PRO A 289 -14.29 22.68 -11.07
CA PRO A 289 -13.85 21.42 -10.49
C PRO A 289 -14.48 21.17 -9.12
N THR A 290 -14.60 19.90 -8.75
CA THR A 290 -15.07 19.48 -7.43
C THR A 290 -14.00 18.70 -6.68
N ASP A 291 -13.26 17.84 -7.39
CA ASP A 291 -12.16 17.06 -6.83
C ASP A 291 -11.14 16.68 -7.92
N LEU A 292 -9.94 16.25 -7.51
CA LEU A 292 -8.91 15.72 -8.40
C LEU A 292 -8.08 14.61 -7.74
N VAL A 293 -7.63 13.66 -8.55
CA VAL A 293 -6.66 12.62 -8.19
C VAL A 293 -5.48 12.65 -9.17
N VAL A 294 -4.27 12.34 -8.66
CA VAL A 294 -3.02 12.34 -9.41
C VAL A 294 -2.39 10.95 -9.29
N GLU A 295 -2.46 10.15 -10.34
CA GLU A 295 -1.92 8.78 -10.40
C GLU A 295 -1.55 8.42 -11.83
N ASP A 296 -0.79 7.35 -12.04
CA ASP A 296 -0.45 6.79 -13.36
C ASP A 296 -1.59 5.90 -13.88
N PHE A 297 -2.48 6.46 -14.72
CA PHE A 297 -3.68 5.76 -15.22
C PHE A 297 -3.42 4.98 -16.53
N ASP A 298 -2.31 5.25 -17.22
CA ASP A 298 -1.90 4.53 -18.44
C ASP A 298 -0.69 3.60 -18.26
N LEU A 299 -0.19 3.48 -17.03
CA LEU A 299 0.90 2.59 -16.60
C LEU A 299 2.24 2.86 -17.29
N ASP A 300 2.45 4.08 -17.76
CA ASP A 300 3.71 4.50 -18.39
C ASP A 300 4.73 5.11 -17.38
N GLY A 301 4.33 5.12 -16.12
CA GLY A 301 5.05 5.59 -14.94
C GLY A 301 4.92 7.09 -14.72
N ARG A 302 4.26 7.85 -15.60
CA ARG A 302 4.09 9.30 -15.44
C ARG A 302 2.78 9.55 -14.70
N MET A 303 2.77 10.59 -13.88
CA MET A 303 1.56 10.96 -13.17
C MET A 303 0.59 11.61 -14.16
N ASP A 304 -0.63 11.10 -14.20
CA ASP A 304 -1.77 11.66 -14.91
C ASP A 304 -2.73 12.34 -13.91
N VAL A 305 -3.75 13.02 -14.41
CA VAL A 305 -4.77 13.66 -13.57
C VAL A 305 -6.17 13.26 -14.02
N VAL A 306 -6.98 12.82 -13.07
CA VAL A 306 -8.45 12.74 -13.23
C VAL A 306 -9.09 13.82 -12.38
N LEU A 307 -9.99 14.60 -12.98
CA LEU A 307 -10.69 15.71 -12.34
C LEU A 307 -12.20 15.58 -12.56
N SER A 308 -12.99 15.80 -11.52
CA SER A 308 -14.45 15.86 -11.62
C SER A 308 -14.95 17.30 -11.55
N ASP A 309 -16.13 17.57 -12.13
CA ASP A 309 -16.70 18.91 -12.14
C ASP A 309 -18.20 18.96 -11.75
N ARG A 310 -18.69 20.18 -11.50
CA ARG A 310 -20.09 20.46 -11.14
C ARG A 310 -21.08 20.24 -12.29
N ALA A 311 -20.61 20.15 -13.53
CA ALA A 311 -21.46 19.80 -14.66
C ALA A 311 -21.68 18.28 -14.74
N GLY A 312 -20.90 17.48 -14.01
CA GLY A 312 -20.98 16.03 -13.98
C GLY A 312 -20.03 15.33 -14.94
N ASN A 313 -18.97 16.01 -15.39
CA ASN A 313 -17.92 15.36 -16.16
C ASN A 313 -16.79 14.89 -15.25
N VAL A 314 -16.20 13.77 -15.62
CA VAL A 314 -14.90 13.27 -15.17
C VAL A 314 -13.95 13.39 -16.35
N GLN A 315 -12.88 14.18 -16.19
CA GLN A 315 -11.94 14.54 -17.25
C GLN A 315 -10.57 13.96 -16.93
N LEU A 316 -9.99 13.24 -17.90
CA LEU A 316 -8.68 12.62 -17.78
C LEU A 316 -7.64 13.40 -18.60
N PHE A 317 -6.50 13.67 -17.99
CA PHE A 317 -5.36 14.33 -18.60
C PHE A 317 -4.10 13.48 -18.40
N LEU A 318 -3.44 13.10 -19.49
CA LEU A 318 -2.23 12.27 -19.43
C LEU A 318 -0.97 13.11 -19.23
N GLY A 319 -0.04 12.59 -18.44
CA GLY A 319 1.25 13.14 -18.13
C GLY A 319 2.20 13.15 -19.32
N ALA A 320 2.93 14.25 -19.51
CA ALA A 320 3.94 14.40 -20.54
C ALA A 320 5.36 14.23 -19.98
N ALA A 321 6.31 13.84 -20.83
CA ALA A 321 7.69 13.48 -20.44
C ALA A 321 8.56 14.60 -19.82
N ARG A 322 8.04 15.82 -19.63
CA ARG A 322 8.75 16.95 -18.99
C ARG A 322 7.85 17.64 -17.95
N GLY A 323 6.93 16.91 -17.36
CA GLY A 323 5.86 17.44 -16.52
C GLY A 323 4.80 18.19 -17.33
N GLY A 324 3.57 18.12 -16.84
CA GLY A 324 2.38 18.70 -17.47
C GLY A 324 1.50 17.72 -18.21
N PHE A 325 0.39 18.24 -18.74
CA PHE A 325 -0.78 17.41 -19.02
C PHE A 325 -1.39 17.65 -20.40
N VAL A 326 -1.93 16.58 -20.99
CA VAL A 326 -2.71 16.62 -22.24
C VAL A 326 -4.09 16.03 -22.01
N LYS A 327 -5.15 16.83 -22.23
CA LYS A 327 -6.53 16.34 -22.10
C LYS A 327 -6.78 15.19 -23.07
N ARG A 328 -7.26 14.07 -22.53
CA ARG A 328 -7.46 12.81 -23.26
C ARG A 328 -8.94 12.48 -23.45
N GLU A 329 -9.71 12.52 -22.37
CA GLU A 329 -11.11 12.12 -22.36
C GLU A 329 -11.93 13.01 -21.41
N ALA A 330 -13.24 13.10 -21.65
CA ALA A 330 -14.22 13.57 -20.68
C ALA A 330 -15.45 12.66 -20.73
N ARG A 331 -15.87 12.16 -19.56
CA ARG A 331 -17.00 11.23 -19.41
C ARG A 331 -18.06 11.81 -18.49
N PHE A 332 -19.29 11.92 -18.99
CA PHE A 332 -20.42 12.43 -18.21
C PHE A 332 -21.02 11.32 -17.34
N VAL A 333 -21.08 11.53 -16.02
CA VAL A 333 -21.53 10.54 -15.03
C VAL A 333 -22.98 10.74 -14.56
N GLY A 334 -23.73 11.64 -15.20
CA GLY A 334 -25.18 11.74 -15.00
C GLY A 334 -25.67 12.76 -13.97
N GLY A 335 -24.78 13.51 -13.31
CA GLY A 335 -25.12 14.54 -12.32
C GLY A 335 -23.89 15.26 -11.74
N PRO A 336 -24.07 16.35 -10.99
CA PRO A 336 -22.97 17.07 -10.34
C PRO A 336 -22.19 16.15 -9.41
N THR A 337 -20.87 16.27 -9.39
CA THR A 337 -19.98 15.41 -8.58
C THR A 337 -19.60 16.07 -7.25
N SER A 338 -19.10 15.29 -6.29
CA SER A 338 -18.67 15.78 -4.96
C SER A 338 -17.35 15.22 -4.46
N ALA A 339 -16.96 14.01 -4.86
CA ALA A 339 -15.70 13.38 -4.45
C ALA A 339 -15.26 12.36 -5.51
N LEU A 340 -13.95 12.14 -5.59
CA LEU A 340 -13.30 11.09 -6.38
C LEU A 340 -12.44 10.18 -5.50
N ALA A 341 -12.34 8.92 -5.88
CA ALA A 341 -11.33 8.00 -5.36
C ALA A 341 -10.81 7.13 -6.51
N ALA A 342 -9.49 6.98 -6.61
CA ALA A 342 -8.84 6.08 -7.56
C ALA A 342 -8.40 4.79 -6.85
N GLY A 343 -8.57 3.64 -7.49
CA GLY A 343 -8.18 2.35 -6.92
C GLY A 343 -8.30 1.22 -7.94
N HIS A 344 -7.90 0.01 -7.57
CA HIS A 344 -8.18 -1.20 -8.36
C HIS A 344 -9.42 -1.88 -7.82
N PHE A 345 -10.54 -1.80 -8.53
CA PHE A 345 -11.81 -2.34 -8.06
C PHE A 345 -12.18 -3.67 -8.73
N ASP A 346 -11.48 -4.09 -9.78
CA ASP A 346 -11.88 -5.25 -10.60
C ASP A 346 -10.77 -6.22 -11.05
N ALA A 347 -9.58 -6.10 -10.43
CA ALA A 347 -8.46 -7.02 -10.59
C ALA A 347 -7.81 -7.06 -11.98
N ASP A 348 -8.14 -6.16 -12.89
CA ASP A 348 -7.57 -6.13 -14.24
C ASP A 348 -6.15 -5.53 -14.32
N GLY A 349 -5.69 -4.90 -13.23
CA GLY A 349 -4.39 -4.24 -13.15
C GLY A 349 -4.40 -2.79 -13.65
N HIS A 350 -5.57 -2.21 -13.91
CA HIS A 350 -5.78 -0.85 -14.35
C HIS A 350 -6.35 -0.01 -13.19
N ARG A 351 -6.16 1.32 -13.28
CA ARG A 351 -6.70 2.24 -12.28
C ARG A 351 -8.13 2.62 -12.64
N ASP A 352 -9.02 2.35 -11.70
CA ASP A 352 -10.44 2.69 -11.77
C ASP A 352 -10.72 3.97 -10.99
N ILE A 353 -11.90 4.55 -11.24
CA ILE A 353 -12.35 5.76 -10.55
C ILE A 353 -13.74 5.53 -9.97
N ALA A 354 -13.89 5.75 -8.67
CA ALA A 354 -15.18 5.89 -8.02
C ALA A 354 -15.56 7.37 -7.89
N VAL A 355 -16.77 7.71 -8.32
CA VAL A 355 -17.27 9.09 -8.41
C VAL A 355 -18.54 9.24 -7.58
N ALA A 356 -18.55 10.15 -6.61
CA ALA A 356 -19.74 10.49 -5.85
C ALA A 356 -20.60 11.56 -6.53
N LEU A 357 -21.89 11.29 -6.69
CA LEU A 357 -22.86 12.30 -7.15
C LEU A 357 -23.36 13.14 -5.96
N ALA A 358 -23.30 14.46 -6.09
CA ALA A 358 -23.53 15.41 -5.00
C ALA A 358 -25.01 15.54 -4.60
N ASP A 359 -25.92 15.23 -5.52
CA ASP A 359 -27.38 15.44 -5.43
C ASP A 359 -28.18 14.12 -5.44
N ARG A 360 -27.50 12.97 -5.41
CA ARG A 360 -28.11 11.64 -5.44
C ARG A 360 -27.35 10.69 -4.52
N ASN A 361 -28.05 9.68 -4.01
CA ASN A 361 -27.44 8.67 -3.14
C ASN A 361 -26.81 7.58 -4.03
N ARG A 362 -25.82 7.99 -4.83
CA ARG A 362 -25.25 7.16 -5.89
C ARG A 362 -23.79 7.48 -6.16
N LEU A 363 -23.00 6.42 -6.31
CA LEU A 363 -21.66 6.44 -6.87
C LEU A 363 -21.67 5.89 -8.30
N VAL A 364 -20.73 6.34 -9.10
CA VAL A 364 -20.43 5.78 -10.43
C VAL A 364 -18.99 5.28 -10.41
N LEU A 365 -18.79 4.00 -10.68
CA LEU A 365 -17.48 3.40 -10.91
C LEU A 365 -17.17 3.50 -12.40
N LEU A 366 -16.02 4.04 -12.76
CA LEU A 366 -15.49 4.09 -14.13
C LEU A 366 -14.30 3.13 -14.20
N MET A 367 -14.39 2.12 -15.04
CA MET A 367 -13.37 1.08 -15.16
C MET A 367 -12.28 1.52 -16.12
N GLY A 368 -11.03 1.47 -15.69
CA GLY A 368 -9.86 1.87 -16.48
C GLY A 368 -9.60 0.91 -17.64
N ASP A 369 -9.10 1.42 -18.77
CA ASP A 369 -8.73 0.58 -19.93
C ASP A 369 -7.22 0.29 -20.03
N GLY A 370 -6.44 0.75 -19.04
CA GLY A 370 -4.98 0.66 -18.98
C GLY A 370 -4.23 1.44 -20.05
N LYS A 371 -4.92 2.31 -20.81
CA LYS A 371 -4.36 3.14 -21.90
C LYS A 371 -4.69 4.62 -21.71
N GLY A 372 -5.05 4.99 -20.48
CA GLY A 372 -5.48 6.33 -20.15
C GLY A 372 -6.88 6.64 -20.71
N GLY A 373 -7.84 5.75 -20.51
CA GLY A 373 -9.26 5.93 -20.79
C GLY A 373 -10.14 5.07 -19.87
N PHE A 374 -11.46 5.17 -20.04
CA PHE A 374 -12.42 4.34 -19.30
C PHE A 374 -13.26 3.49 -20.23
N GLU A 375 -13.33 2.18 -20.02
CA GLU A 375 -14.10 1.28 -20.90
C GLU A 375 -15.54 1.08 -20.44
N GLU A 376 -15.78 0.96 -19.13
CA GLU A 376 -17.09 0.65 -18.57
C GLU A 376 -17.49 1.61 -17.44
N ALA A 377 -18.78 1.61 -17.10
CA ALA A 377 -19.27 2.37 -15.95
C ALA A 377 -20.39 1.62 -15.24
N PHE A 378 -20.31 1.56 -13.92
CA PHE A 378 -21.28 0.90 -13.07
C PHE A 378 -21.83 1.84 -12.02
N ASP A 379 -23.10 1.65 -11.70
CA ASP A 379 -23.75 2.43 -10.67
C ASP A 379 -23.79 1.66 -9.35
N MET A 380 -23.56 2.38 -8.26
CA MET A 380 -23.65 1.88 -6.90
C MET A 380 -24.56 2.80 -6.07
N GLU A 381 -25.62 2.26 -5.49
CA GLU A 381 -26.48 3.02 -4.57
C GLU A 381 -25.85 3.08 -3.17
N VAL A 382 -25.98 4.22 -2.48
CA VAL A 382 -25.62 4.45 -1.07
C VAL A 382 -26.83 5.00 -0.31
N ASP A 383 -26.74 5.17 1.01
CA ASP A 383 -27.90 5.61 1.81
C ASP A 383 -28.12 7.12 1.71
N ASP A 384 -27.04 7.91 1.65
CA ASP A 384 -27.08 9.37 1.61
C ASP A 384 -26.03 9.95 0.64
N PRO A 385 -26.18 11.22 0.19
CA PRO A 385 -25.19 11.85 -0.68
C PRO A 385 -23.81 11.86 -0.03
N VAL A 386 -22.77 11.55 -0.80
CA VAL A 386 -21.41 11.44 -0.29
C VAL A 386 -20.72 12.80 -0.28
N VAL A 387 -19.80 13.00 0.66
CA VAL A 387 -19.02 14.25 0.83
C VAL A 387 -17.53 14.03 0.69
N ALA A 388 -17.05 12.83 1.03
CA ALA A 388 -15.66 12.43 0.84
C ALA A 388 -15.59 10.93 0.61
N MET A 389 -14.60 10.51 -0.17
CA MET A 389 -14.28 9.11 -0.43
C MET A 389 -12.78 8.92 -0.42
N LEU A 390 -12.37 7.70 -0.10
CA LEU A 390 -10.99 7.26 -0.23
C LEU A 390 -11.00 5.79 -0.63
N ALA A 391 -10.10 5.41 -1.53
CA ALA A 391 -9.84 4.01 -1.82
C ALA A 391 -8.61 3.56 -1.03
N ALA A 392 -8.69 2.36 -0.46
CA ALA A 392 -7.55 1.70 0.18
C ALA A 392 -7.86 0.24 0.42
N ARG A 393 -6.82 -0.57 0.52
CA ARG A 393 -6.96 -1.98 0.90
C ARG A 393 -7.28 -2.14 2.39
N MET A 394 -8.54 -2.44 2.70
CA MET A 394 -9.03 -2.59 4.08
C MET A 394 -9.16 -4.06 4.50
N ASN A 395 -9.23 -4.98 3.54
CA ASN A 395 -9.21 -6.42 3.78
C ASN A 395 -7.87 -7.06 3.30
N ARG A 396 -7.78 -8.40 3.25
CA ARG A 396 -6.58 -9.15 2.83
C ARG A 396 -6.48 -9.50 1.35
N ASP A 397 -7.42 -9.09 0.51
CA ASP A 397 -7.38 -9.36 -0.92
C ASP A 397 -6.46 -8.37 -1.68
N ALA A 398 -6.55 -8.39 -3.00
CA ALA A 398 -5.73 -7.58 -3.89
C ALA A 398 -6.36 -6.23 -4.28
N LEU A 399 -7.65 -6.06 -4.02
CA LEU A 399 -8.44 -4.94 -4.48
C LEU A 399 -8.42 -3.81 -3.46
N ASP A 400 -8.72 -2.62 -3.94
CA ASP A 400 -8.93 -1.46 -3.09
C ASP A 400 -10.41 -1.41 -2.66
N ASP A 401 -10.63 -1.22 -1.37
CA ASP A 401 -11.95 -0.99 -0.79
C ASP A 401 -12.28 0.50 -0.78
N LEU A 402 -13.55 0.86 -0.61
CA LEU A 402 -13.99 2.24 -0.56
C LEU A 402 -14.42 2.64 0.86
N LEU A 403 -13.76 3.65 1.41
CA LEU A 403 -14.22 4.38 2.57
C LEU A 403 -15.10 5.53 2.12
N ILE A 404 -16.32 5.58 2.64
CA ILE A 404 -17.37 6.51 2.20
C ILE A 404 -17.81 7.34 3.39
N ALA A 405 -17.77 8.67 3.24
CA ALA A 405 -18.36 9.63 4.16
C ALA A 405 -19.67 10.18 3.58
N GLU A 406 -20.78 9.88 4.22
CA GLU A 406 -22.12 10.30 3.84
C GLU A 406 -22.51 11.62 4.54
N ARG A 407 -23.36 12.42 3.89
CA ARG A 407 -23.84 13.72 4.38
C ARG A 407 -24.92 13.59 5.45
N ARG A 408 -24.60 12.84 6.51
CA ARG A 408 -25.40 12.72 7.73
C ARG A 408 -24.49 12.62 8.95
N GLN A 409 -25.05 12.89 10.11
CA GLN A 409 -24.33 12.75 11.37
C GLN A 409 -23.95 11.28 11.62
N GLY A 410 -22.66 10.97 11.80
CA GLY A 410 -22.20 9.58 11.89
C GLY A 410 -22.29 8.83 10.57
N GLY A 411 -22.29 9.56 9.45
CA GLY A 411 -22.41 9.03 8.11
C GLY A 411 -21.08 8.51 7.59
N TRP A 412 -20.68 7.31 7.97
CA TRP A 412 -19.54 6.66 7.30
C TRP A 412 -19.72 5.16 7.17
N LEU A 413 -19.14 4.62 6.10
CA LEU A 413 -19.31 3.25 5.67
C LEU A 413 -18.03 2.77 4.99
N ILE A 414 -17.68 1.49 5.15
CA ILE A 414 -16.65 0.86 4.32
C ILE A 414 -17.38 -0.09 3.37
N ALA A 415 -17.31 0.21 2.08
CA ALA A 415 -17.67 -0.72 1.03
C ALA A 415 -16.44 -1.59 0.74
N VAL A 416 -16.45 -2.80 1.28
CA VAL A 416 -15.37 -3.77 1.10
C VAL A 416 -15.66 -4.58 -0.15
N THR A 417 -14.66 -4.78 -0.98
CA THR A 417 -14.72 -5.70 -2.11
C THR A 417 -14.99 -7.12 -1.59
N ASP A 418 -16.04 -7.77 -2.10
CA ASP A 418 -16.49 -9.09 -1.66
C ASP A 418 -16.08 -10.12 -2.70
N ALA A 419 -14.84 -10.58 -2.55
CA ALA A 419 -14.22 -11.54 -3.43
C ALA A 419 -14.85 -12.93 -3.30
N ALA A 420 -15.25 -13.52 -4.44
CA ALA A 420 -15.75 -14.88 -4.48
C ALA A 420 -14.67 -15.87 -3.99
N ARG A 421 -15.01 -16.70 -3.00
CA ARG A 421 -14.05 -17.62 -2.37
C ARG A 421 -14.19 -19.05 -2.89
N ILE A 422 -13.06 -19.67 -3.17
CA ILE A 422 -12.92 -21.12 -3.29
C ILE A 422 -12.10 -21.63 -2.11
N VAL A 423 -12.55 -22.73 -1.48
CA VAL A 423 -11.93 -23.24 -0.26
C VAL A 423 -11.26 -24.58 -0.56
N VAL A 424 -9.94 -24.64 -0.40
CA VAL A 424 -9.15 -25.87 -0.47
C VAL A 424 -9.43 -26.71 0.79
N THR A 425 -9.82 -27.96 0.60
CA THR A 425 -10.28 -28.86 1.68
C THR A 425 -9.49 -30.16 1.78
N THR A 426 -8.39 -30.31 1.04
CA THR A 426 -7.56 -31.51 1.04
C THR A 426 -6.10 -31.15 0.80
N THR A 427 -5.19 -31.92 1.40
CA THR A 427 -3.75 -31.85 1.11
C THR A 427 -3.36 -32.60 -0.18
N ALA A 428 -4.28 -33.36 -0.77
CA ALA A 428 -4.00 -34.09 -2.00
C ALA A 428 -3.94 -33.14 -3.21
N ASP A 429 -2.88 -33.25 -4.01
CA ASP A 429 -2.84 -32.65 -5.36
C ASP A 429 -3.54 -33.60 -6.35
N THR A 430 -4.71 -33.21 -6.84
CA THR A 430 -5.57 -34.05 -7.68
C THR A 430 -6.41 -33.18 -8.62
N ILE A 431 -7.06 -33.82 -9.60
CA ILE A 431 -8.11 -33.22 -10.45
C ILE A 431 -9.36 -34.12 -10.52
N ARG A 432 -9.43 -35.12 -9.62
CA ARG A 432 -10.50 -36.11 -9.60
C ARG A 432 -11.71 -35.53 -8.88
N GLU A 433 -12.88 -35.74 -9.45
CA GLU A 433 -14.15 -35.43 -8.79
C GLU A 433 -14.36 -36.38 -7.60
N ASP A 434 -13.98 -35.94 -6.40
CA ASP A 434 -14.01 -36.73 -5.16
C ASP A 434 -14.77 -36.02 -4.01
N GLY A 435 -15.37 -34.87 -4.30
CA GLY A 435 -16.13 -34.07 -3.35
C GLY A 435 -15.25 -33.21 -2.43
N ARG A 436 -13.96 -33.08 -2.75
CA ARG A 436 -13.00 -32.20 -2.07
C ARG A 436 -12.34 -31.29 -3.10
N VAL A 437 -11.80 -30.17 -2.63
CA VAL A 437 -11.13 -29.19 -3.49
C VAL A 437 -9.65 -29.18 -3.17
N SER A 438 -8.81 -29.57 -4.12
CA SER A 438 -7.36 -29.40 -4.06
C SER A 438 -6.94 -27.98 -4.46
N LEU A 439 -5.70 -27.60 -4.13
CA LEU A 439 -5.14 -26.32 -4.56
C LEU A 439 -5.05 -26.21 -6.10
N ARG A 440 -4.73 -27.30 -6.79
CA ARG A 440 -4.65 -27.33 -8.26
C ARG A 440 -6.01 -27.05 -8.90
N GLU A 441 -7.07 -27.67 -8.40
CA GLU A 441 -8.43 -27.42 -8.87
C GLU A 441 -8.86 -25.98 -8.59
N ALA A 442 -8.50 -25.46 -7.41
CA ALA A 442 -8.78 -24.08 -7.04
C ALA A 442 -8.10 -23.06 -7.97
N ILE A 443 -6.82 -23.24 -8.28
CA ILE A 443 -6.09 -22.39 -9.23
C ILE A 443 -6.70 -22.48 -10.63
N LEU A 444 -7.02 -23.69 -11.11
CA LEU A 444 -7.66 -23.85 -12.41
C LEU A 444 -9.04 -23.18 -12.49
N ALA A 445 -9.82 -23.25 -11.40
CA ALA A 445 -11.10 -22.56 -11.31
C ALA A 445 -10.94 -21.03 -11.26
N ALA A 446 -9.97 -20.51 -10.50
CA ALA A 446 -9.64 -19.09 -10.46
C ALA A 446 -9.23 -18.55 -11.85
N ASN A 447 -8.51 -19.35 -12.63
CA ASN A 447 -8.17 -19.05 -14.02
C ASN A 447 -9.36 -19.17 -15.01
N GLY A 448 -10.58 -19.41 -14.52
CA GLY A 448 -11.78 -19.57 -15.34
C GLY A 448 -11.91 -20.92 -16.05
N VAL A 449 -11.09 -21.92 -15.71
CA VAL A 449 -11.08 -23.26 -16.34
C VAL A 449 -11.31 -24.36 -15.29
N PRO A 450 -12.49 -24.41 -14.63
CA PRO A 450 -12.76 -25.42 -13.59
C PRO A 450 -12.65 -26.84 -14.17
N PRO A 451 -11.77 -27.71 -13.64
CA PRO A 451 -11.48 -29.02 -14.22
C PRO A 451 -12.60 -30.05 -14.00
N ASN A 452 -13.44 -29.86 -12.99
CA ASN A 452 -14.50 -30.79 -12.60
C ASN A 452 -15.60 -30.09 -11.78
N ARG A 453 -16.56 -30.87 -11.26
CA ARG A 453 -17.72 -30.35 -10.51
C ARG A 453 -17.45 -29.98 -9.06
N ASP A 454 -16.32 -30.36 -8.48
CA ASP A 454 -15.97 -29.96 -7.12
C ASP A 454 -15.77 -28.43 -7.04
N VAL A 455 -15.42 -27.82 -8.18
CA VAL A 455 -15.18 -26.38 -8.32
C VAL A 455 -16.04 -25.70 -9.39
N ALA A 456 -16.78 -26.46 -10.22
CA ALA A 456 -17.69 -25.88 -11.22
C ALA A 456 -19.02 -25.42 -10.60
N GLY A 457 -19.51 -24.25 -11.02
CA GLY A 457 -20.80 -23.71 -10.57
C GLY A 457 -20.72 -22.83 -9.31
N LEU A 458 -19.51 -22.56 -8.81
CA LEU A 458 -19.27 -21.45 -7.90
C LEU A 458 -19.62 -20.13 -8.65
N PRO A 459 -20.39 -19.22 -8.05
CA PRO A 459 -20.74 -17.95 -8.70
C PRO A 459 -19.50 -17.06 -8.84
N GLY A 460 -19.11 -16.74 -10.09
CA GLY A 460 -17.92 -15.94 -10.41
C GLY A 460 -16.64 -16.77 -10.57
N ALA A 461 -15.65 -16.23 -11.28
CA ALA A 461 -14.28 -16.75 -11.17
C ALA A 461 -13.80 -16.40 -9.74
N PRO A 462 -13.40 -17.37 -8.90
CA PRO A 462 -13.06 -17.08 -7.52
C PRO A 462 -11.76 -16.25 -7.44
N GLU A 463 -11.85 -15.12 -6.77
CA GLU A 463 -10.75 -14.16 -6.55
C GLU A 463 -9.91 -14.52 -5.31
N VAL A 464 -10.45 -15.31 -4.36
CA VAL A 464 -9.71 -15.78 -3.17
C VAL A 464 -9.73 -17.30 -3.06
N ILE A 465 -8.54 -17.91 -3.08
CA ILE A 465 -8.27 -19.29 -2.74
C ILE A 465 -7.93 -19.36 -1.24
N ALA A 466 -8.92 -19.76 -0.44
CA ALA A 466 -8.82 -19.97 1.00
C ALA A 466 -8.59 -21.45 1.35
N PHE A 467 -8.28 -21.75 2.62
CA PHE A 467 -8.02 -23.09 3.12
C PHE A 467 -8.91 -23.42 4.31
N ASN A 468 -9.46 -24.64 4.30
CA ASN A 468 -10.13 -25.25 5.44
C ASN A 468 -9.93 -26.77 5.36
N ILE A 469 -8.67 -27.17 5.39
CA ILE A 469 -8.26 -28.56 5.36
C ILE A 469 -8.59 -29.19 6.73
N PRO A 470 -9.26 -30.36 6.77
CA PRO A 470 -9.63 -31.01 8.03
C PRO A 470 -8.42 -31.38 8.88
N GLU A 471 -8.52 -31.19 10.20
CA GLU A 471 -7.46 -31.51 11.18
C GLU A 471 -6.94 -32.96 11.07
N SER A 472 -7.75 -33.88 10.54
CA SER A 472 -7.33 -35.27 10.27
C SER A 472 -6.14 -35.38 9.29
N GLU A 473 -5.91 -34.37 8.46
CA GLU A 473 -4.81 -34.30 7.50
C GLU A 473 -3.60 -33.54 8.04
N ARG A 474 -3.71 -32.94 9.23
CA ARG A 474 -2.58 -32.27 9.87
C ARG A 474 -1.51 -33.27 10.29
N ARG A 475 -0.25 -32.97 9.96
CA ARG A 475 0.93 -33.76 10.35
C ARG A 475 1.99 -32.79 10.86
N ASP A 476 2.60 -33.12 12.00
CA ASP A 476 3.67 -32.31 12.61
C ASP A 476 3.31 -30.82 12.78
N GLY A 477 2.05 -30.54 13.07
CA GLY A 477 1.54 -29.18 13.29
C GLY A 477 1.16 -28.40 12.03
N VAL A 478 1.30 -28.99 10.83
CA VAL A 478 1.05 -28.34 9.53
C VAL A 478 0.21 -29.18 8.59
N PHE A 479 -0.27 -28.57 7.50
CA PHE A 479 -0.98 -29.22 6.40
C PHE A 479 -0.09 -29.18 5.15
N THR A 480 0.42 -30.33 4.73
CA THR A 480 1.40 -30.41 3.62
C THR A 480 0.76 -30.89 2.34
N ILE A 481 0.65 -29.99 1.37
CA ILE A 481 0.27 -30.26 -0.01
C ILE A 481 1.52 -30.71 -0.77
N GLU A 482 1.60 -32.00 -1.07
CA GLU A 482 2.65 -32.58 -1.90
C GLU A 482 2.27 -32.43 -3.38
N VAL A 483 2.98 -31.59 -4.12
CA VAL A 483 2.71 -31.38 -5.55
C VAL A 483 3.08 -32.63 -6.34
N ASP A 484 2.13 -33.17 -7.11
CA ASP A 484 2.31 -34.39 -7.88
C ASP A 484 2.84 -34.08 -9.28
N GLY A 485 4.14 -34.29 -9.48
CA GLY A 485 4.78 -34.12 -10.79
C GLY A 485 4.21 -35.02 -11.89
N ALA A 486 3.45 -36.07 -11.57
CA ALA A 486 2.72 -36.86 -12.56
C ALA A 486 1.56 -36.08 -13.22
N LEU A 487 1.04 -35.05 -12.54
CA LEU A 487 0.04 -34.11 -13.07
C LEU A 487 0.69 -32.88 -13.73
N GLY A 488 2.03 -32.79 -13.70
CA GLY A 488 2.79 -31.62 -14.12
C GLY A 488 2.93 -30.56 -13.02
N PRO A 489 3.61 -29.43 -13.31
CA PRO A 489 3.72 -28.31 -12.38
C PRO A 489 2.33 -27.80 -11.97
N LEU A 490 2.25 -27.09 -10.84
CA LEU A 490 1.02 -26.40 -10.51
C LEU A 490 0.62 -25.44 -11.65
N PRO A 491 -0.70 -25.27 -11.90
CA PRO A 491 -1.15 -24.31 -12.88
C PRO A 491 -0.67 -22.89 -12.51
N ARG A 492 -0.42 -22.08 -13.52
CA ARG A 492 0.01 -20.68 -13.37
C ARG A 492 -1.18 -19.81 -13.01
N LEU A 493 -0.98 -18.72 -12.29
CA LEU A 493 -2.00 -17.67 -12.14
C LEU A 493 -2.01 -16.81 -13.39
N VAL A 494 -3.07 -16.95 -14.20
CA VAL A 494 -3.23 -16.26 -15.49
C VAL A 494 -4.38 -15.26 -15.50
N ASP A 495 -5.28 -15.33 -14.52
CA ASP A 495 -6.31 -14.32 -14.27
C ASP A 495 -5.83 -13.38 -13.16
N GLY A 496 -6.09 -12.09 -13.29
CA GLY A 496 -5.63 -11.09 -12.32
C GLY A 496 -6.39 -11.17 -11.00
N GLY A 497 -5.87 -10.56 -9.93
CA GLY A 497 -6.61 -10.44 -8.67
C GLY A 497 -6.65 -11.67 -7.77
N THR A 498 -6.04 -12.79 -8.18
CA THR A 498 -6.17 -14.03 -7.40
C THR A 498 -5.33 -13.95 -6.12
N THR A 499 -5.99 -14.11 -4.98
CA THR A 499 -5.37 -14.20 -3.66
C THR A 499 -5.32 -15.66 -3.21
N ILE A 500 -4.13 -16.21 -3.00
CA ILE A 500 -3.93 -17.50 -2.31
C ILE A 500 -3.50 -17.20 -0.88
N ASP A 501 -4.40 -17.41 0.07
CA ASP A 501 -4.19 -17.01 1.47
C ASP A 501 -4.20 -18.19 2.44
N GLY A 502 -3.00 -18.68 2.77
CA GLY A 502 -2.79 -19.74 3.75
C GLY A 502 -3.16 -19.36 5.18
N THR A 503 -3.28 -18.07 5.51
CA THR A 503 -3.68 -17.60 6.85
C THR A 503 -5.15 -17.89 7.14
N THR A 504 -5.94 -18.18 6.12
CA THR A 504 -7.36 -18.56 6.26
C THR A 504 -7.56 -19.95 6.88
N GLN A 505 -6.52 -20.81 6.89
CA GLN A 505 -6.60 -22.14 7.49
C GLN A 505 -6.90 -22.04 8.99
N PRO A 506 -7.97 -22.69 9.49
CA PRO A 506 -8.24 -22.76 10.92
C PRO A 506 -7.04 -23.30 11.70
N GLY A 507 -6.71 -22.63 12.82
CA GLY A 507 -5.56 -22.95 13.66
C GLY A 507 -4.29 -22.14 13.34
N TRP A 508 -4.33 -21.23 12.36
CA TRP A 508 -3.26 -20.25 12.14
C TRP A 508 -3.14 -19.26 13.30
N SER A 509 -1.91 -18.98 13.72
CA SER A 509 -1.61 -18.09 14.86
C SER A 509 -0.29 -17.32 14.68
N GLY A 510 0.02 -16.90 13.45
CA GLY A 510 1.24 -16.16 13.10
C GLY A 510 2.07 -16.87 12.03
N PRO A 511 2.88 -17.90 12.37
CA PRO A 511 3.65 -18.64 11.36
C PRO A 511 2.76 -19.39 10.36
N PRO A 512 3.17 -19.52 9.08
CA PRO A 512 2.45 -20.31 8.09
C PRO A 512 2.28 -21.78 8.50
N ILE A 513 1.08 -22.33 8.27
CA ILE A 513 0.76 -23.73 8.56
C ILE A 513 0.35 -24.54 7.33
N ILE A 514 0.20 -23.89 6.17
CA ILE A 514 0.02 -24.55 4.87
C ILE A 514 1.39 -24.66 4.20
N VAL A 515 1.79 -25.89 3.89
CA VAL A 515 3.08 -26.19 3.25
C VAL A 515 2.83 -26.68 1.84
N LEU A 516 3.35 -25.93 0.87
CA LEU A 516 3.44 -26.34 -0.51
C LEU A 516 4.81 -26.97 -0.76
N ASN A 517 4.84 -28.30 -0.89
CA ASN A 517 6.07 -29.09 -1.00
C ASN A 517 6.28 -29.58 -2.43
N GLY A 518 7.41 -29.18 -3.01
CA GLY A 518 7.80 -29.48 -4.38
C GLY A 518 8.66 -30.73 -4.59
N ARG A 519 8.97 -31.52 -3.54
CA ARG A 519 9.91 -32.67 -3.63
C ARG A 519 9.49 -33.72 -4.66
N ARG A 520 8.21 -33.77 -5.02
CA ARG A 520 7.63 -34.68 -6.02
C ARG A 520 7.14 -33.98 -7.28
N ALA A 521 7.33 -32.66 -7.40
CA ALA A 521 6.85 -31.86 -8.52
C ALA A 521 7.66 -32.06 -9.81
N GLY A 522 8.88 -32.60 -9.72
CA GLY A 522 9.83 -32.66 -10.83
C GLY A 522 10.44 -31.29 -11.14
N LEU A 523 10.80 -31.06 -12.40
CA LEU A 523 11.36 -29.78 -12.89
C LEU A 523 10.27 -28.70 -12.94
N ALA A 524 9.91 -28.16 -11.77
CA ALA A 524 8.86 -27.17 -11.60
C ALA A 524 9.28 -26.04 -10.66
N ASP A 525 8.81 -24.84 -10.96
CA ASP A 525 8.71 -23.74 -9.99
C ASP A 525 7.50 -24.01 -9.06
N GLY A 526 7.47 -23.38 -7.88
CA GLY A 526 6.37 -23.54 -6.91
C GLY A 526 5.08 -22.89 -7.36
N LEU A 527 4.98 -21.57 -7.20
CA LEU A 527 3.87 -20.76 -7.73
C LEU A 527 4.38 -19.86 -8.84
N VAL A 528 3.69 -19.87 -9.98
CA VAL A 528 4.03 -19.05 -11.16
C VAL A 528 2.91 -18.07 -11.41
N ILE A 529 3.23 -16.78 -11.41
CA ILE A 529 2.31 -15.65 -11.58
C ILE A 529 2.60 -14.98 -12.92
N THR A 530 1.58 -14.87 -13.76
CA THR A 530 1.69 -14.21 -15.08
C THR A 530 0.70 -13.08 -15.32
N SER A 531 -0.25 -12.91 -14.41
CA SER A 531 -1.21 -11.80 -14.38
C SER A 531 -0.82 -10.75 -13.33
N SER A 532 -1.62 -9.69 -13.25
CA SER A 532 -1.45 -8.58 -12.30
C SER A 532 -2.29 -8.77 -11.04
N LEU A 533 -1.95 -8.05 -9.98
CA LEU A 533 -2.72 -7.96 -8.73
C LEU A 533 -2.98 -9.30 -8.03
N ASN A 534 -2.08 -10.28 -8.13
CA ASN A 534 -2.22 -11.51 -7.34
C ASN A 534 -1.60 -11.32 -5.95
N VAL A 535 -2.12 -12.03 -4.95
CA VAL A 535 -1.57 -12.04 -3.59
C VAL A 535 -1.24 -13.47 -3.19
N ILE A 536 0.01 -13.72 -2.82
CA ILE A 536 0.43 -14.97 -2.19
C ILE A 536 0.72 -14.67 -0.72
N ALA A 537 -0.09 -15.24 0.19
CA ALA A 537 -0.02 -14.93 1.61
C ALA A 537 0.07 -16.19 2.48
N GLY A 538 0.96 -16.16 3.48
CA GLY A 538 0.93 -17.12 4.59
C GLY A 538 1.21 -18.58 4.22
N LEU A 539 2.04 -18.83 3.20
CA LEU A 539 2.42 -20.18 2.76
C LEU A 539 3.87 -20.50 3.11
N VAL A 540 4.16 -21.78 3.36
CA VAL A 540 5.52 -22.32 3.22
C VAL A 540 5.67 -22.87 1.80
N ILE A 541 6.69 -22.43 1.06
CA ILE A 541 6.93 -22.87 -0.32
C ILE A 541 8.37 -23.40 -0.43
N ASN A 542 8.50 -24.72 -0.54
CA ASN A 542 9.80 -25.36 -0.39
C ASN A 542 9.96 -26.63 -1.24
N GLY A 543 11.21 -27.10 -1.38
CA GLY A 543 11.52 -28.38 -2.02
C GLY A 543 11.32 -28.45 -3.54
N PHE A 544 11.02 -27.35 -4.22
CA PHE A 544 10.90 -27.32 -5.69
C PHE A 544 12.27 -27.40 -6.37
N GLU A 545 12.38 -28.03 -7.54
CA GLU A 545 13.64 -28.00 -8.31
C GLU A 545 13.90 -26.62 -8.96
N GLY A 546 12.86 -25.84 -9.22
CA GLY A 546 12.92 -24.46 -9.69
C GLY A 546 12.96 -23.44 -8.55
N SER A 547 12.28 -22.30 -8.77
CA SER A 547 12.12 -21.22 -7.80
C SER A 547 10.89 -21.46 -6.92
N GLY A 548 10.86 -20.90 -5.72
CA GLY A 548 9.67 -20.95 -4.86
C GLY A 548 8.49 -20.19 -5.47
N VAL A 549 8.67 -18.89 -5.73
CA VAL A 549 7.69 -18.04 -6.43
C VAL A 549 8.35 -17.40 -7.65
N LYS A 550 7.62 -17.36 -8.77
CA LYS A 550 8.09 -16.77 -10.02
C LYS A 550 7.04 -15.84 -10.61
N ILE A 551 7.37 -14.58 -10.78
CA ILE A 551 6.53 -13.54 -11.37
C ILE A 551 7.11 -13.20 -12.74
N ILE A 552 6.32 -13.41 -13.79
CA ILE A 552 6.83 -13.40 -15.16
C ILE A 552 5.75 -13.16 -16.20
N VAL A 553 6.06 -12.36 -17.22
CA VAL A 553 5.26 -12.29 -18.45
C VAL A 553 5.84 -13.26 -19.48
N ASP A 554 5.07 -14.25 -19.94
CA ASP A 554 5.49 -15.22 -20.95
C ASP A 554 5.12 -14.77 -22.38
N PRO A 555 6.06 -14.74 -23.34
CA PRO A 555 5.70 -14.59 -24.76
C PRO A 555 4.81 -15.76 -25.22
N PRO A 556 3.78 -15.55 -26.05
CA PRO A 556 3.43 -14.34 -26.81
C PRO A 556 2.40 -13.43 -26.14
N GLU A 557 2.12 -13.59 -24.85
CA GLU A 557 1.00 -12.94 -24.17
C GLU A 557 1.17 -11.40 -24.14
N SER A 558 0.08 -10.67 -24.36
CA SER A 558 0.02 -9.20 -24.32
C SER A 558 -0.20 -8.65 -22.91
N GLY A 559 0.00 -9.46 -21.87
CA GLY A 559 -0.29 -9.13 -20.48
C GLY A 559 0.82 -8.37 -19.76
N THR A 560 0.53 -8.00 -18.52
CA THR A 560 1.42 -7.40 -17.52
C THR A 560 1.39 -8.25 -16.26
N ALA A 561 2.51 -8.27 -15.52
CA ALA A 561 2.59 -8.87 -14.19
C ALA A 561 2.92 -7.76 -13.18
N THR A 562 1.90 -6.94 -12.91
CA THR A 562 2.01 -5.70 -12.14
C THR A 562 1.30 -5.80 -10.80
N GLY A 563 1.86 -5.20 -9.74
CA GLY A 563 1.14 -5.06 -8.48
C GLY A 563 0.92 -6.37 -7.73
N ASN A 564 1.65 -7.44 -8.06
CA ASN A 564 1.57 -8.70 -7.33
C ASN A 564 2.26 -8.58 -5.98
N ILE A 565 1.72 -9.26 -4.97
CA ILE A 565 2.20 -9.22 -3.59
C ILE A 565 2.56 -10.62 -3.13
N VAL A 566 3.74 -10.78 -2.55
CA VAL A 566 4.15 -11.99 -1.83
C VAL A 566 4.45 -11.59 -0.40
N ARG A 567 3.65 -12.04 0.57
CA ARG A 567 3.75 -11.60 1.96
C ARG A 567 3.55 -12.74 2.97
N GLY A 568 4.16 -12.61 4.14
CA GLY A 568 4.03 -13.57 5.25
C GLY A 568 4.42 -15.01 4.88
N CYS A 569 5.19 -15.21 3.80
CA CYS A 569 5.55 -16.51 3.28
C CYS A 569 6.92 -16.98 3.77
N TYR A 570 7.08 -18.28 3.98
CA TYR A 570 8.33 -18.92 4.34
C TYR A 570 8.84 -19.72 3.12
N ILE A 571 9.83 -19.18 2.42
CA ILE A 571 10.24 -19.65 1.10
C ILE A 571 11.65 -20.26 1.17
N GLY A 572 11.72 -21.58 0.96
CA GLY A 572 12.95 -22.37 1.03
C GLY A 572 13.28 -22.92 2.44
N THR A 573 12.39 -22.72 3.41
CA THR A 573 12.56 -23.17 4.80
C THR A 573 11.53 -24.23 5.19
N ASP A 574 11.73 -24.81 6.37
CA ASP A 574 10.69 -25.54 7.08
C ASP A 574 9.60 -24.58 7.64
N PRO A 575 8.46 -25.10 8.10
CA PRO A 575 7.37 -24.24 8.60
C PRO A 575 7.69 -23.42 9.85
N ALA A 576 8.71 -23.83 10.63
CA ALA A 576 9.20 -23.03 11.74
C ALA A 576 10.19 -21.92 11.32
N GLY A 577 10.66 -21.94 10.07
CA GLY A 577 11.68 -21.03 9.56
C GLY A 577 13.03 -21.20 10.25
N ARG A 578 13.39 -22.42 10.63
CA ARG A 578 14.63 -22.77 11.36
C ARG A 578 15.55 -23.69 10.59
N GLU A 579 15.01 -24.49 9.67
CA GLU A 579 15.75 -25.46 8.87
C GLU A 579 15.57 -25.20 7.37
N SER A 580 16.57 -25.58 6.57
CA SER A 580 16.51 -25.41 5.12
C SER A 580 15.78 -26.60 4.49
N VAL A 581 14.79 -26.28 3.67
CA VAL A 581 14.13 -27.20 2.73
C VAL A 581 14.18 -26.56 1.34
N GLY A 582 15.33 -25.97 1.02
CA GLY A 582 15.51 -25.02 -0.08
C GLY A 582 14.93 -25.41 -1.43
N ASN A 583 14.46 -24.41 -2.17
CA ASN A 583 14.18 -24.55 -3.59
C ASN A 583 15.49 -24.64 -4.38
N GLY A 584 15.42 -25.27 -5.55
CA GLY A 584 16.57 -25.64 -6.37
C GLY A 584 17.22 -24.47 -7.09
N LEU A 585 16.52 -23.35 -7.22
CA LEU A 585 17.01 -22.08 -7.75
C LEU A 585 16.80 -20.96 -6.71
N TYR A 586 15.89 -20.03 -6.99
CA TYR A 586 15.66 -18.82 -6.21
C TYR A 586 14.54 -19.01 -5.20
N GLY A 587 14.52 -18.20 -4.15
CA GLY A 587 13.31 -18.05 -3.33
C GLY A 587 12.21 -17.39 -4.16
N VAL A 588 12.47 -16.16 -4.61
CA VAL A 588 11.57 -15.39 -5.47
C VAL A 588 12.31 -14.92 -6.73
N LEU A 589 11.70 -15.09 -7.90
CA LEU A 589 12.19 -14.60 -9.18
C LEU A 589 11.17 -13.64 -9.80
N ILE A 590 11.60 -12.41 -10.13
CA ILE A 590 10.81 -11.43 -10.89
C ILE A 590 11.56 -11.14 -12.18
N THR A 591 10.97 -11.47 -13.33
CA THR A 591 11.69 -11.40 -14.61
C THR A 591 10.81 -11.00 -15.79
N ARG A 592 11.47 -10.56 -16.87
CA ARG A 592 10.91 -10.18 -18.18
C ARG A 592 10.18 -8.84 -18.22
N ASN A 593 10.10 -8.30 -19.44
CA ASN A 593 9.52 -6.99 -19.71
C ASN A 593 8.04 -6.91 -19.30
N ARG A 594 7.62 -5.76 -18.77
CA ARG A 594 6.27 -5.47 -18.24
C ARG A 594 5.90 -6.20 -16.95
N THR A 595 6.89 -6.72 -16.24
CA THR A 595 6.76 -7.11 -14.84
C THR A 595 7.24 -5.94 -13.97
N GLN A 596 6.33 -5.27 -13.27
CA GLN A 596 6.64 -4.02 -12.56
C GLN A 596 5.82 -3.84 -11.28
N ALA A 597 6.22 -2.92 -10.40
CA ALA A 597 5.44 -2.57 -9.21
C ALA A 597 5.00 -3.75 -8.33
N ASN A 598 5.78 -4.84 -8.29
CA ASN A 598 5.47 -5.98 -7.42
C ASN A 598 6.08 -5.76 -6.04
N LEU A 599 5.37 -6.17 -5.00
CA LEU A 599 5.78 -6.06 -3.60
C LEU A 599 6.13 -7.43 -3.03
N ILE A 600 7.38 -7.57 -2.57
CA ILE A 600 7.83 -8.72 -1.80
C ILE A 600 7.98 -8.28 -0.35
N GLY A 601 7.07 -8.72 0.51
CA GLY A 601 7.00 -8.42 1.94
C GLY A 601 6.00 -7.30 2.24
N GLY A 602 6.38 -6.39 3.12
CA GLY A 602 5.56 -5.29 3.62
C GLY A 602 6.18 -4.66 4.86
N THR A 603 5.59 -3.58 5.37
CA THR A 603 6.05 -2.87 6.57
C THR A 603 5.58 -3.54 7.87
N ALA A 604 4.42 -4.20 7.84
CA ALA A 604 3.87 -4.91 8.99
C ALA A 604 4.65 -6.22 9.29
N PRO A 605 4.86 -6.59 10.57
CA PRO A 605 5.52 -7.85 10.92
C PRO A 605 4.84 -9.11 10.38
N THR A 606 3.52 -9.08 10.14
CA THR A 606 2.76 -10.18 9.54
C THR A 606 3.00 -10.35 8.04
N ASP A 607 3.47 -9.30 7.36
CA ASP A 607 3.75 -9.32 5.92
C ASP A 607 5.18 -9.79 5.62
N ARG A 608 6.04 -9.88 6.65
CA ARG A 608 7.43 -10.32 6.53
C ARG A 608 7.54 -11.72 5.94
N ASN A 609 8.22 -11.83 4.81
CA ASN A 609 8.66 -13.13 4.31
C ASN A 609 9.97 -13.56 4.98
N VAL A 610 10.15 -14.88 5.08
CA VAL A 610 11.43 -15.52 5.40
C VAL A 610 11.91 -16.25 4.15
N ILE A 611 12.93 -15.72 3.47
CA ILE A 611 13.39 -16.20 2.16
C ILE A 611 14.82 -16.71 2.32
N SER A 612 14.94 -18.00 2.63
CA SER A 612 16.17 -18.58 3.16
C SER A 612 16.34 -20.02 2.69
N GLY A 613 17.57 -20.53 2.74
CA GLY A 613 17.87 -21.92 2.42
C GLY A 613 17.83 -22.29 0.93
N ASN A 614 17.54 -21.36 0.01
CA ASN A 614 17.45 -21.64 -1.43
C ASN A 614 18.86 -21.87 -2.04
N ARG A 615 18.96 -22.69 -3.10
CA ARG A 615 20.28 -23.07 -3.66
C ARG A 615 20.98 -21.93 -4.41
N SER A 616 20.25 -20.93 -4.87
CA SER A 616 20.79 -19.73 -5.55
C SER A 616 20.49 -18.48 -4.71
N ASN A 617 20.14 -17.36 -5.34
CA ASN A 617 19.79 -16.11 -4.67
C ASN A 617 18.48 -16.23 -3.87
N GLY A 618 18.34 -15.45 -2.79
CA GLY A 618 17.07 -15.33 -2.08
C GLY A 618 15.99 -14.73 -2.98
N ILE A 619 16.24 -13.51 -3.46
CA ILE A 619 15.40 -12.81 -4.43
C ILE A 619 16.24 -12.42 -5.65
N GLU A 620 15.70 -12.66 -6.85
CA GLU A 620 16.30 -12.23 -8.11
C GLU A 620 15.34 -11.32 -8.90
N LEU A 621 15.85 -10.15 -9.30
CA LEU A 621 15.19 -9.22 -10.22
C LEU A 621 15.96 -9.22 -11.54
N ASP A 622 15.33 -9.69 -12.62
CA ASP A 622 16.00 -9.94 -13.90
C ASP A 622 15.32 -9.30 -15.13
N PHE A 623 16.14 -8.74 -16.03
CA PHE A 623 15.90 -8.23 -17.40
C PHE A 623 14.45 -8.20 -17.97
N PRO A 624 13.96 -7.05 -18.47
CA PRO A 624 13.89 -5.76 -17.81
C PRO A 624 12.63 -5.65 -16.95
N THR A 625 12.80 -5.49 -15.63
CA THR A 625 11.71 -5.20 -14.67
C THR A 625 11.96 -3.87 -13.99
N PHE A 626 10.92 -3.23 -13.46
CA PHE A 626 11.11 -1.95 -12.77
C PHE A 626 10.07 -1.64 -11.69
N GLY A 627 10.39 -0.72 -10.79
CA GLY A 627 9.43 -0.26 -9.78
C GLY A 627 9.09 -1.29 -8.71
N ASN A 628 9.83 -2.39 -8.59
CA ASN A 628 9.51 -3.42 -7.60
C ASN A 628 9.99 -3.02 -6.21
N LEU A 629 9.24 -3.42 -5.19
CA LEU A 629 9.49 -3.11 -3.79
C LEU A 629 9.81 -4.39 -3.03
N ILE A 630 10.92 -4.40 -2.30
CA ILE A 630 11.32 -5.51 -1.43
C ILE A 630 11.38 -4.95 -0.02
N LEU A 631 10.35 -5.16 0.81
CA LEU A 631 10.16 -4.47 2.09
C LEU A 631 10.06 -5.47 3.26
N GLY A 632 10.75 -5.19 4.36
CA GLY A 632 10.53 -5.85 5.66
C GLY A 632 10.83 -7.35 5.72
N ASN A 633 11.56 -7.90 4.75
CA ASN A 633 11.85 -9.34 4.64
C ASN A 633 13.06 -9.77 5.48
N TYR A 634 13.07 -11.04 5.89
CA TYR A 634 14.26 -11.72 6.41
C TYR A 634 14.82 -12.65 5.34
N ILE A 635 16.05 -12.40 4.91
CA ILE A 635 16.67 -13.04 3.74
C ILE A 635 18.01 -13.65 4.12
N GLY A 636 18.08 -14.98 4.13
CA GLY A 636 19.27 -15.75 4.51
C GLY A 636 19.40 -16.03 6.02
N THR A 637 18.37 -15.73 6.81
CA THR A 637 18.30 -15.98 8.24
C THR A 637 17.13 -16.89 8.63
N THR A 638 17.12 -17.35 9.87
CA THR A 638 15.94 -17.95 10.51
C THR A 638 14.81 -16.93 10.68
N ALA A 639 13.59 -17.39 10.95
CA ALA A 639 12.41 -16.55 11.10
C ALA A 639 12.48 -15.53 12.26
N ASP A 640 13.28 -15.83 13.29
CA ASP A 640 13.59 -14.89 14.38
C ASP A 640 14.71 -13.89 14.01
N GLY A 641 15.36 -14.08 12.86
CA GLY A 641 16.48 -13.26 12.38
C GLY A 641 17.75 -13.39 13.22
N LEU A 642 17.85 -14.40 14.10
CA LEU A 642 18.96 -14.57 15.02
C LEU A 642 20.01 -15.58 14.53
N ASN A 643 19.71 -16.44 13.56
CA ASN A 643 20.67 -17.41 13.06
C ASN A 643 20.72 -17.38 11.53
N ALA A 644 21.87 -17.74 10.97
CA ALA A 644 22.03 -17.86 9.53
C ALA A 644 21.31 -19.11 9.00
N LEU A 645 20.58 -18.93 7.90
CA LEU A 645 19.96 -20.00 7.12
C LEU A 645 20.23 -19.70 5.63
N PRO A 646 21.47 -19.93 5.18
CA PRO A 646 22.02 -19.33 3.96
C PRO A 646 21.21 -19.66 2.71
N ASN A 647 20.93 -18.64 1.90
CA ASN A 647 20.79 -18.86 0.46
C ASN A 647 22.17 -19.12 -0.16
N GLY A 648 22.24 -19.90 -1.23
CA GLY A 648 23.49 -20.30 -1.88
C GLY A 648 24.17 -19.19 -2.70
N GLY A 649 23.43 -18.13 -3.04
CA GLY A 649 23.90 -16.93 -3.73
C GLY A 649 23.82 -15.68 -2.86
N ALA A 650 23.54 -14.54 -3.50
CA ALA A 650 23.25 -13.28 -2.83
C ALA A 650 21.89 -13.31 -2.12
N GLY A 651 21.68 -12.44 -1.14
CA GLY A 651 20.36 -12.24 -0.56
C GLY A 651 19.39 -11.67 -1.60
N VAL A 652 19.75 -10.52 -2.18
CA VAL A 652 19.03 -9.89 -3.29
C VAL A 652 19.99 -9.64 -4.45
N PHE A 653 19.65 -10.16 -5.63
CA PHE A 653 20.41 -9.98 -6.87
C PHE A 653 19.60 -9.20 -7.90
N VAL A 654 20.15 -8.10 -8.38
CA VAL A 654 19.53 -7.20 -9.36
C VAL A 654 20.35 -7.20 -10.64
N SER A 655 19.77 -7.74 -11.71
CA SER A 655 20.40 -7.88 -13.02
C SER A 655 19.45 -7.35 -14.10
N GLY A 656 19.71 -6.13 -14.59
CA GLY A 656 18.87 -5.56 -15.65
C GLY A 656 17.47 -5.10 -15.19
N ALA A 657 17.26 -4.88 -13.89
CA ALA A 657 16.05 -4.24 -13.34
C ALA A 657 16.36 -2.83 -12.78
N ARG A 658 15.49 -1.84 -13.08
CA ARG A 658 15.69 -0.42 -12.70
C ARG A 658 14.61 0.11 -11.77
N ASP A 659 14.88 1.23 -11.10
CA ASP A 659 13.86 1.95 -10.31
C ASP A 659 13.23 1.08 -9.22
N ASN A 660 13.96 0.10 -8.68
CA ASN A 660 13.48 -0.77 -7.61
C ASN A 660 13.92 -0.24 -6.25
N VAL A 661 13.11 -0.49 -5.22
CA VAL A 661 13.45 -0.17 -3.83
C VAL A 661 13.66 -1.46 -3.06
N ILE A 662 14.86 -1.61 -2.50
CA ILE A 662 15.24 -2.68 -1.58
C ILE A 662 15.31 -2.04 -0.20
N GLY A 663 14.34 -2.38 0.64
CA GLY A 663 14.04 -1.71 1.89
C GLY A 663 13.18 -0.48 1.65
N GLY A 664 13.21 0.51 2.54
CA GLY A 664 12.40 1.71 2.38
C GLY A 664 12.69 2.74 3.45
N ARG A 665 11.97 3.86 3.39
CA ARG A 665 12.07 4.96 4.38
C ARG A 665 10.97 4.89 5.44
N GLU A 666 10.00 4.01 5.26
CA GLU A 666 8.92 3.83 6.24
C GLU A 666 9.38 2.88 7.36
N PRO A 667 8.90 3.05 8.60
CA PRO A 667 9.10 2.08 9.66
C PRO A 667 8.71 0.66 9.21
N GLY A 668 9.52 -0.33 9.59
CA GLY A 668 9.30 -1.73 9.21
C GLY A 668 9.67 -2.08 7.76
N ALA A 669 9.93 -1.10 6.88
CA ALA A 669 10.28 -1.38 5.48
C ALA A 669 11.69 -1.99 5.30
N GLY A 670 12.60 -1.81 6.26
CA GLY A 670 13.97 -2.31 6.20
C GLY A 670 14.06 -3.83 6.19
N ASN A 671 14.79 -4.40 5.22
CA ASN A 671 15.04 -5.85 5.20
C ASN A 671 16.23 -6.23 6.09
N LEU A 672 16.17 -7.42 6.67
CA LEU A 672 17.32 -8.11 7.25
C LEU A 672 17.94 -9.05 6.20
N ILE A 673 19.09 -8.67 5.65
CA ILE A 673 19.75 -9.39 4.55
C ILE A 673 21.11 -9.90 5.02
N SER A 674 21.12 -11.11 5.57
CA SER A 674 22.24 -11.63 6.34
C SER A 674 22.40 -13.13 6.17
N GLY A 675 23.60 -13.66 6.46
CA GLY A 675 23.85 -15.09 6.43
C GLY A 675 23.84 -15.73 5.05
N ASN A 676 23.76 -14.96 3.95
CA ASN A 676 23.78 -15.50 2.58
C ASN A 676 25.20 -15.93 2.18
N SER A 677 25.33 -16.88 1.26
CA SER A 677 26.67 -17.37 0.84
C SER A 677 27.42 -16.36 -0.06
N GLY A 678 26.68 -15.47 -0.74
CA GLY A 678 27.19 -14.38 -1.58
C GLY A 678 27.16 -13.02 -0.88
N SER A 679 26.99 -11.95 -1.66
CA SER A 679 26.77 -10.60 -1.09
C SER A 679 25.38 -10.47 -0.49
N GLY A 680 25.16 -9.52 0.43
CA GLY A 680 23.81 -9.20 0.90
C GLY A 680 22.94 -8.72 -0.27
N VAL A 681 23.33 -7.58 -0.86
CA VAL A 681 22.72 -7.03 -2.08
C VAL A 681 23.77 -6.94 -3.19
N GLN A 682 23.43 -7.36 -4.40
CA GLN A 682 24.30 -7.26 -5.56
C GLN A 682 23.56 -6.67 -6.77
N ILE A 683 24.10 -5.59 -7.32
CA ILE A 683 23.54 -4.85 -8.47
C ILE A 683 24.54 -4.88 -9.62
N VAL A 684 24.08 -5.31 -10.79
CA VAL A 684 24.91 -5.49 -12.00
C VAL A 684 24.37 -4.67 -13.17
N GLY A 685 25.18 -3.73 -13.68
CA GLY A 685 24.98 -3.08 -14.99
C GLY A 685 23.70 -2.26 -15.17
N ILE A 686 23.09 -1.78 -14.09
CA ILE A 686 21.77 -1.13 -14.14
C ILE A 686 21.68 0.10 -13.21
N PHE A 687 20.59 0.86 -13.33
CA PHE A 687 20.41 2.17 -12.70
C PHE A 687 19.10 2.37 -11.96
N GLY A 688 19.04 3.45 -11.16
CA GLY A 688 17.83 3.91 -10.50
C GLY A 688 17.41 3.05 -9.32
N ASN A 689 18.23 2.12 -8.84
CA ASN A 689 17.85 1.28 -7.71
C ASN A 689 18.24 1.94 -6.38
N HIS A 690 17.35 1.81 -5.41
CA HIS A 690 17.46 2.40 -4.08
C HIS A 690 17.58 1.29 -3.04
N VAL A 691 18.67 1.26 -2.29
CA VAL A 691 18.87 0.34 -1.16
C VAL A 691 18.82 1.18 0.11
N GLN A 692 17.71 1.17 0.85
CA GLN A 692 17.46 2.11 1.95
C GLN A 692 16.93 1.39 3.20
N GLY A 693 17.35 1.82 4.39
CA GLY A 693 16.82 1.31 5.67
C GLY A 693 17.15 -0.16 6.00
N ASN A 694 18.04 -0.82 5.25
CA ASN A 694 18.30 -2.26 5.41
C ASN A 694 19.36 -2.56 6.47
N TRP A 695 19.28 -3.76 7.05
CA TRP A 695 20.25 -4.33 7.97
C TRP A 695 20.96 -5.48 7.27
N ILE A 696 22.24 -5.29 6.97
CA ILE A 696 22.98 -6.16 6.05
C ILE A 696 24.22 -6.73 6.73
N GLY A 697 24.21 -8.04 7.00
CA GLY A 697 25.31 -8.79 7.63
C GLY A 697 25.24 -8.88 9.16
N THR A 698 24.16 -8.40 9.77
CA THR A 698 23.89 -8.46 11.22
C THR A 698 22.70 -9.36 11.55
N ASP A 699 22.48 -9.70 12.82
CA ASP A 699 21.23 -10.29 13.28
C ASP A 699 20.11 -9.25 13.44
N ALA A 700 18.89 -9.71 13.73
CA ALA A 700 17.73 -8.85 13.95
C ALA A 700 17.86 -7.83 15.10
N THR A 701 18.94 -7.89 15.90
CA THR A 701 19.24 -6.87 16.92
C THR A 701 20.25 -5.83 16.44
N GLY A 702 20.94 -6.09 15.32
CA GLY A 702 22.00 -5.26 14.76
C GLY A 702 23.32 -5.34 15.53
N ARG A 703 23.38 -6.09 16.64
CA ARG A 703 24.53 -6.10 17.57
C ARG A 703 25.48 -7.28 17.37
N ARG A 704 25.09 -8.29 16.60
CA ARG A 704 25.93 -9.45 16.30
C ARG A 704 26.02 -9.67 14.79
N ALA A 705 27.19 -10.08 14.33
CA ALA A 705 27.41 -10.42 12.94
C ALA A 705 26.70 -11.74 12.57
N LEU A 706 25.95 -11.71 11.47
CA LEU A 706 25.48 -12.87 10.71
C LEU A 706 25.99 -12.69 9.27
N PRO A 707 27.27 -12.99 9.03
CA PRO A 707 27.96 -12.55 7.83
C PRO A 707 27.31 -13.09 6.57
N ASN A 708 27.05 -12.19 5.62
CA ASN A 708 27.03 -12.58 4.21
C ASN A 708 28.45 -12.99 3.80
N GLY A 709 28.60 -14.05 3.01
CA GLY A 709 29.89 -14.60 2.60
C GLY A 709 30.72 -13.69 1.70
N GLY A 710 30.07 -12.72 1.05
CA GLY A 710 30.68 -11.66 0.25
C GLY A 710 30.67 -10.29 0.94
N ASP A 711 30.50 -9.24 0.13
CA ASP A 711 30.32 -7.87 0.61
C ASP A 711 28.88 -7.66 1.12
N GLY A 712 28.66 -6.61 1.92
CA GLY A 712 27.29 -6.22 2.28
C GLY A 712 26.50 -5.78 1.04
N VAL A 713 27.02 -4.78 0.33
CA VAL A 713 26.46 -4.28 -0.93
C VAL A 713 27.52 -4.27 -2.03
N THR A 714 27.20 -4.85 -3.18
CA THR A 714 28.06 -4.91 -4.36
C THR A 714 27.45 -4.13 -5.53
N LEU A 715 28.21 -3.19 -6.11
CA LEU A 715 27.89 -2.47 -7.36
C LEU A 715 28.93 -2.82 -8.43
N ILE A 716 28.51 -3.48 -9.52
CA ILE A 716 29.43 -3.94 -10.57
C ILE A 716 28.91 -3.82 -12.01
N GLY A 717 29.81 -3.98 -12.97
CA GLY A 717 29.47 -4.28 -14.37
C GLY A 717 28.74 -3.15 -15.08
N GLY A 718 29.06 -1.91 -14.74
CA GLY A 718 28.44 -0.69 -15.24
C GLY A 718 27.26 -0.18 -14.40
N ALA A 719 27.03 -0.69 -13.19
CA ALA A 719 25.97 -0.17 -12.31
C ALA A 719 26.14 1.35 -12.09
N HIS A 720 25.08 2.13 -12.29
CA HIS A 720 25.15 3.59 -12.21
C HIS A 720 23.89 4.26 -11.70
N SER A 721 23.98 5.48 -11.16
CA SER A 721 22.83 6.23 -10.64
C SER A 721 21.98 5.45 -9.65
N ASN A 722 22.61 4.57 -8.85
CA ASN A 722 21.95 3.87 -7.74
C ASN A 722 22.24 4.61 -6.43
N LEU A 723 21.28 4.55 -5.50
CA LEU A 723 21.39 5.14 -4.16
C LEU A 723 21.51 4.03 -3.11
N ILE A 724 22.60 4.03 -2.36
CA ILE A 724 22.79 3.17 -1.18
C ILE A 724 22.72 4.06 0.06
N GLY A 725 21.61 3.94 0.78
CA GLY A 725 21.26 4.72 1.96
C GLY A 725 20.38 5.91 1.60
N GLY A 726 20.67 7.09 2.14
CA GLY A 726 19.92 8.32 1.87
C GLY A 726 20.21 9.40 2.90
N ASP A 727 19.57 10.55 2.74
CA ASP A 727 19.78 11.72 3.59
C ASP A 727 18.89 11.70 4.85
N ALA A 728 17.74 11.04 4.75
CA ALA A 728 16.84 10.81 5.89
C ALA A 728 17.38 9.73 6.83
N GLU A 729 17.07 9.85 8.13
CA GLU A 729 17.47 8.86 9.14
C GLU A 729 16.87 7.47 8.87
N ALA A 730 15.60 7.43 8.45
CA ALA A 730 14.95 6.18 8.10
C ALA A 730 15.53 5.51 6.83
N ALA A 731 16.25 6.25 5.98
CA ALA A 731 16.89 5.71 4.78
C ALA A 731 18.25 5.03 5.07
N ARG A 732 18.80 5.17 6.27
CA ARG A 732 20.15 4.69 6.61
C ARG A 732 20.20 3.15 6.61
N ASN A 733 21.12 2.57 5.82
CA ASN A 733 21.43 1.16 5.99
C ASN A 733 22.45 0.95 7.11
N VAL A 734 22.33 -0.18 7.81
CA VAL A 734 23.35 -0.73 8.70
C VAL A 734 24.06 -1.86 7.94
N ILE A 735 25.26 -1.57 7.43
CA ILE A 735 26.05 -2.47 6.58
C ILE A 735 27.28 -2.95 7.37
N SER A 736 27.10 -4.01 8.15
CA SER A 736 28.02 -4.41 9.19
C SER A 736 28.11 -5.93 9.31
N GLY A 737 29.20 -6.46 9.84
CA GLY A 737 29.32 -7.90 10.08
C GLY A 737 29.47 -8.78 8.84
N ASN A 738 29.67 -8.22 7.64
CA ASN A 738 29.85 -8.99 6.41
C ASN A 738 31.25 -9.63 6.34
N ALA A 739 31.40 -10.76 5.64
CA ALA A 739 32.68 -11.48 5.59
C ALA A 739 33.77 -10.72 4.81
N GLN A 740 33.38 -9.87 3.85
CA GLN A 740 34.29 -9.01 3.09
C GLN A 740 34.06 -7.52 3.41
N ASN A 741 33.85 -6.67 2.41
CA ASN A 741 33.69 -5.24 2.62
C ASN A 741 32.25 -4.91 3.01
N GLY A 742 32.03 -3.73 3.60
CA GLY A 742 30.67 -3.21 3.75
C GLY A 742 30.06 -2.95 2.37
N VAL A 743 30.68 -2.06 1.59
CA VAL A 743 30.27 -1.73 0.21
C VAL A 743 31.43 -1.94 -0.75
N ARG A 744 31.20 -2.62 -1.87
CA ARG A 744 32.16 -2.73 -2.98
C ARG A 744 31.62 -2.07 -4.24
N ILE A 745 32.43 -1.19 -4.82
CA ILE A 745 32.16 -0.48 -6.07
C ILE A 745 33.27 -0.87 -7.06
N ALA A 746 32.94 -1.63 -8.10
CA ALA A 746 33.91 -2.11 -9.08
C ALA A 746 33.38 -2.00 -10.50
N ASP A 747 34.04 -1.26 -11.39
CA ASP A 747 33.53 -0.99 -12.75
C ASP A 747 32.09 -0.41 -12.71
N ALA A 748 31.85 0.56 -11.82
CA ALA A 748 30.55 1.19 -11.59
C ALA A 748 30.72 2.71 -11.47
N PHE A 749 29.71 3.50 -11.85
CA PHE A 749 29.86 4.96 -11.94
C PHE A 749 28.64 5.77 -11.52
N SER A 750 28.81 7.02 -11.11
CA SER A 750 27.68 7.91 -10.76
C SER A 750 26.71 7.35 -9.70
N ASN A 751 27.17 6.44 -8.83
CA ASN A 751 26.36 5.95 -7.71
C ASN A 751 26.58 6.82 -6.48
N ARG A 752 25.58 6.90 -5.61
CA ARG A 752 25.64 7.64 -4.35
C ARG A 752 25.54 6.69 -3.16
N ILE A 753 26.53 6.74 -2.28
CA ILE A 753 26.57 6.00 -1.01
C ILE A 753 26.42 7.03 0.11
N ALA A 754 25.24 7.22 0.68
CA ALA A 754 24.94 8.32 1.61
C ALA A 754 24.26 7.84 2.89
N GLY A 755 24.58 8.46 4.03
CA GLY A 755 23.89 8.25 5.31
C GLY A 755 24.09 6.89 5.99
N ASN A 756 24.90 5.98 5.45
CA ASN A 756 25.00 4.60 5.97
C ASN A 756 25.80 4.51 7.28
N ILE A 757 25.48 3.50 8.09
CA ILE A 757 26.30 3.04 9.22
C ILE A 757 27.06 1.79 8.76
N ILE A 758 28.39 1.83 8.76
CA ILE A 758 29.24 0.77 8.19
C ILE A 758 30.28 0.30 9.21
N GLY A 759 30.10 -0.92 9.70
CA GLY A 759 31.00 -1.60 10.66
C GLY A 759 30.64 -1.39 12.14
N LEU A 760 29.49 -0.76 12.43
CA LEU A 760 28.94 -0.55 13.78
C LEU A 760 27.53 -1.14 13.90
N ASP A 761 27.03 -1.23 15.13
CA ASP A 761 25.62 -1.47 15.43
C ASP A 761 24.73 -0.25 15.08
N PRO A 762 23.39 -0.40 15.01
CA PRO A 762 22.49 0.70 14.65
C PRO A 762 22.61 1.93 15.57
N ALA A 763 22.94 1.73 16.85
CA ALA A 763 23.12 2.81 17.82
C ALA A 763 24.50 3.49 17.72
N MET A 764 25.40 3.01 16.86
CA MET A 764 26.77 3.50 16.70
C MET A 764 27.60 3.46 18.00
N THR A 765 27.31 2.48 18.87
CA THR A 765 27.94 2.32 20.18
C THR A 765 28.89 1.13 20.24
N GLN A 766 28.72 0.13 19.36
CA GLN A 766 29.48 -1.11 19.36
C GLN A 766 29.96 -1.44 17.94
N ALA A 767 31.21 -1.92 17.84
CA ALA A 767 31.73 -2.44 16.57
C ALA A 767 31.08 -3.78 16.20
N VAL A 768 30.60 -3.86 14.96
CA VAL A 768 30.15 -5.08 14.30
C VAL A 768 30.92 -5.17 12.98
N PRO A 769 32.22 -5.54 13.04
CA PRO A 769 33.18 -5.35 11.95
C PRO A 769 32.75 -6.05 10.66
N ASN A 770 32.84 -5.36 9.52
CA ASN A 770 33.03 -6.06 8.26
C ASN A 770 34.45 -6.68 8.23
N GLY A 771 34.60 -7.82 7.56
CA GLY A 771 35.84 -8.61 7.53
C GLY A 771 36.97 -7.99 6.71
N ALA A 772 36.67 -7.02 5.86
CA ALA A 772 37.63 -6.22 5.11
C ALA A 772 37.37 -4.72 5.30
N SER A 773 37.41 -3.91 4.23
CA SER A 773 37.23 -2.47 4.31
C SER A 773 35.77 -2.08 4.51
N GLY A 774 35.51 -0.88 5.06
CA GLY A 774 34.15 -0.34 5.11
C GLY A 774 33.59 -0.15 3.69
N ILE A 775 34.33 0.59 2.85
CA ILE A 775 34.02 0.78 1.43
C ILE A 775 35.27 0.49 0.58
N LEU A 776 35.12 -0.35 -0.44
CA LEU A 776 36.15 -0.63 -1.44
C LEU A 776 35.74 -0.06 -2.81
N VAL A 777 36.58 0.79 -3.39
CA VAL A 777 36.44 1.29 -4.77
C VAL A 777 37.57 0.72 -5.62
N THR A 778 37.24 0.13 -6.77
CA THR A 778 38.22 -0.58 -7.61
C THR A 778 37.79 -0.67 -9.08
N ALA A 779 38.66 -1.28 -9.90
CA ALA A 779 38.36 -1.73 -11.26
C ALA A 779 37.70 -0.70 -12.19
N GLY A 780 38.20 0.54 -12.25
CA GLY A 780 37.70 1.56 -13.17
C GLY A 780 36.46 2.31 -12.69
N ALA A 781 36.02 2.09 -11.44
CA ALA A 781 34.90 2.81 -10.87
C ALA A 781 35.18 4.32 -10.84
N ARG A 782 34.24 5.15 -11.31
CA ARG A 782 34.44 6.61 -11.49
C ARG A 782 33.19 7.39 -11.12
N GLU A 783 33.33 8.67 -10.77
CA GLU A 783 32.18 9.57 -10.54
C GLU A 783 31.20 9.09 -9.45
N ASN A 784 31.61 8.18 -8.57
CA ASN A 784 30.78 7.75 -7.44
C ASN A 784 30.94 8.73 -6.28
N LEU A 785 29.83 9.07 -5.63
CA LEU A 785 29.79 9.95 -4.48
C LEU A 785 29.67 9.12 -3.20
N ILE A 786 30.71 9.15 -2.35
CA ILE A 786 30.67 8.57 -1.00
C ILE A 786 30.40 9.71 -0.02
N GLY A 787 29.16 9.77 0.47
CA GLY A 787 28.62 10.83 1.33
C GLY A 787 27.69 11.75 0.56
N GLY A 788 27.72 13.03 0.91
CA GLY A 788 27.06 14.12 0.19
C GLY A 788 27.57 15.47 0.67
N LEU A 789 27.00 16.53 0.13
CA LEU A 789 27.37 17.91 0.49
C LEU A 789 26.71 18.36 1.80
N GLU A 790 25.61 17.70 2.18
CA GLU A 790 24.90 17.97 3.42
C GLU A 790 25.38 17.05 4.56
N PRO A 791 25.40 17.54 5.82
CA PRO A 791 25.76 16.71 6.98
C PRO A 791 24.91 15.45 7.12
N SER A 792 23.64 15.50 6.70
CA SER A 792 22.70 14.37 6.71
C SER A 792 23.16 13.19 5.83
N SER A 793 23.84 13.48 4.72
CA SER A 793 24.38 12.49 3.79
C SER A 793 25.63 11.75 4.29
N GLY A 794 26.18 12.13 5.43
CA GLY A 794 27.42 11.56 5.96
C GLY A 794 27.29 10.08 6.30
N ASN A 795 28.19 9.25 5.74
CA ASN A 795 28.34 7.87 6.20
C ASN A 795 29.16 7.83 7.49
N VAL A 796 28.77 6.99 8.43
CA VAL A 796 29.55 6.65 9.62
C VAL A 796 30.27 5.34 9.36
N ILE A 797 31.59 5.41 9.15
CA ILE A 797 32.41 4.26 8.77
C ILE A 797 33.47 4.03 9.84
N ALA A 798 33.28 3.00 10.66
CA ALA A 798 34.17 2.69 11.77
C ALA A 798 34.09 1.20 12.14
N GLY A 799 35.08 0.72 12.89
CA GLY A 799 35.06 -0.64 13.43
C GLY A 799 35.27 -1.77 12.41
N ASN A 800 35.53 -1.47 11.13
CA ASN A 800 35.85 -2.47 10.10
C ASN A 800 37.24 -3.10 10.33
N SER A 801 37.45 -4.32 9.85
CA SER A 801 38.71 -5.06 10.05
C SER A 801 39.85 -4.53 9.16
N GLY A 802 39.52 -3.88 8.04
CA GLY A 802 40.43 -3.19 7.13
C GLY A 802 40.35 -1.67 7.23
N ASP A 803 40.59 -0.97 6.12
CA ASP A 803 40.47 0.49 6.08
C ASP A 803 39.00 0.92 6.13
N GLY A 804 38.74 2.16 6.55
CA GLY A 804 37.40 2.75 6.40
C GLY A 804 37.00 2.82 4.92
N ILE A 805 37.83 3.45 4.10
CA ILE A 805 37.66 3.54 2.65
C ILE A 805 38.98 3.14 1.97
N THR A 806 38.93 2.15 1.08
CA THR A 806 40.06 1.74 0.25
C THR A 806 39.80 2.14 -1.20
N LEU A 807 40.71 2.94 -1.77
CA LEU A 807 40.77 3.22 -3.21
C LEU A 807 41.87 2.36 -3.83
N ALA A 808 41.48 1.28 -4.51
CA ALA A 808 42.43 0.34 -5.12
C ALA A 808 42.92 0.84 -6.49
N ARG A 809 44.01 0.24 -7.00
CA ARG A 809 44.60 0.63 -8.30
C ARG A 809 43.55 0.56 -9.42
N GLY A 810 43.33 1.70 -10.09
CA GLY A 810 42.36 1.85 -11.17
C GLY A 810 41.00 2.39 -10.73
N ALA A 811 40.81 2.72 -9.44
CA ALA A 811 39.74 3.58 -8.95
C ALA A 811 39.99 5.06 -9.29
#